data_AF-A0A972FEN8-F1
#
_entry.id   AF-A0A972FEN8-F1
#
_cell.length_a   1.000
_cell.length_b   1.000
_cell.length_c   1.000
_cell.angle_alpha   90.00
_cell.angle_beta   90.00
_cell.angle_gamma   90.00
#
_symmetry.space_group_name_H-M   'P 1'
#
loop_
_entity.id
_entity.type
_entity.pdbx_description
1 polymer ?
#
loop_
_entity_poly.entity_id
_entity_poly.type
_entity_poly.pdbx_seq_one_letter_code
_entity_poly.pdbx_strand_id
1 'polypeptide(L)'
;MSTEINRAPRSVVVIGGSGESGRRIVRDLRLHHPALRVVSASRHRDGEAELPAGVTWCELDIERPDEARDRLRAFDLAIIALGPMEHVGARAHSLCLEAGVDCVDINDSLAAGDAILALEQQAAANGCRIYTGLGLSPGLSTLLLLQLAHGNASAAGLYRSRLYMGAAHGGGKTSPHALVASFRKQLEIYRDGRRQRIASPWRDAASRFRFPGHDQPLALIPYATPETATLVRSGAQAGITGLGSRFHVQFLPQGLARTIAAIAPGPALREAVARRFHASGQAAKRRRSADPATTLWVYPDDRPQDGLAVHGPLSAYDLTSAMVCAVIDGIVAGWLQTPPGVWSLDGHTTPDQVRRLGDALRRRGVLIRPASFAEHDAERFRFGWCQTTGESVRTLRHYRQSWYSAAVPLPPALRRLQQTYLLQSDLWTTLRSELGVTGLAALLPRIAKRWFGLRQSTALYRRRQPPWPTIARDFSLFAAGYGEIRRVLGQKRALALYRRMFLDSARMEMRWLWPDPELFALLPDPVAAVQDYWSAYLDDCEALGVLEVRRDGDTFQLHNCAYAILFHLLGCPELSGLVREMEREALSGLARAAGLDLEWHTGEDGTAEISLRPLRAPLEVEAAGVSWSTAPCLGNGSAVQSRPTVASATGG
;
A
#
# COMPACT_ATOMS: atom_id res chain seq x y z
N MET A 1 38.12 19.23 14.14
CA MET A 1 36.84 18.91 14.80
C MET A 1 36.57 17.43 14.55
N SER A 2 36.71 16.60 15.58
CA SER A 2 36.43 15.17 15.47
C SER A 2 34.95 14.97 15.11
N THR A 3 34.69 14.30 14.00
CA THR A 3 33.37 13.81 13.62
C THR A 3 32.94 12.76 14.65
N GLU A 4 32.32 13.17 15.75
CA GLU A 4 31.66 12.21 16.64
C GLU A 4 30.50 11.56 15.89
N ILE A 5 30.73 10.31 15.53
CA ILE A 5 29.78 9.41 14.89
C ILE A 5 28.58 9.23 15.83
N ASN A 6 27.35 9.23 15.29
CA ASN A 6 26.16 8.99 16.11
C ASN A 6 26.26 7.59 16.75
N ARG A 7 26.15 7.50 18.09
CA ARG A 7 26.09 6.20 18.78
C ARG A 7 24.73 5.58 18.52
N ALA A 8 24.70 4.29 18.19
CA ALA A 8 23.43 3.58 18.00
C ALA A 8 22.58 3.67 19.30
N PRO A 9 21.32 4.16 19.22
CA PRO A 9 20.49 4.34 20.39
C PRO A 9 20.11 2.98 21.00
N ARG A 10 20.10 2.90 22.33
CA ARG A 10 19.66 1.72 23.09
C ARG A 10 18.31 1.94 23.76
N SER A 11 17.91 3.19 23.92
CA SER A 11 16.69 3.63 24.56
C SER A 11 16.00 4.73 23.77
N VAL A 12 14.71 4.52 23.50
CA VAL A 12 13.88 5.42 22.70
C VAL A 12 12.61 5.77 23.46
N VAL A 13 12.25 7.05 23.42
CA VAL A 13 10.96 7.54 23.89
C VAL A 13 10.11 8.02 22.71
N VAL A 14 8.86 7.55 22.61
CA VAL A 14 7.90 8.01 21.62
C VAL A 14 6.97 9.03 22.27
N ILE A 15 7.21 10.32 22.03
CA ILE A 15 6.40 11.41 22.55
C ILE A 15 5.12 11.52 21.72
N GLY A 16 3.95 11.48 22.39
CA GLY A 16 2.68 11.26 21.71
C GLY A 16 2.41 9.79 21.43
N GLY A 17 3.05 8.87 22.17
CA GLY A 17 2.97 7.42 21.97
C GLY A 17 1.57 6.82 22.10
N SER A 18 0.65 7.48 22.81
CA SER A 18 -0.76 7.07 22.86
C SER A 18 -1.61 7.55 21.67
N GLY A 19 -1.07 8.42 20.81
CA GLY A 19 -1.71 8.88 19.58
C GLY A 19 -1.81 7.79 18.50
N GLU A 20 -2.49 8.11 17.39
CA GLU A 20 -2.73 7.15 16.29
C GLU A 20 -1.43 6.76 15.54
N SER A 21 -0.55 7.74 15.27
CA SER A 21 0.80 7.47 14.74
C SER A 21 1.71 6.87 15.80
N GLY A 22 1.74 7.46 17.01
CA GLY A 22 2.61 7.04 18.11
C GLY A 22 2.45 5.56 18.47
N ARG A 23 1.21 5.06 18.59
CA ARG A 23 0.96 3.64 18.93
C ARG A 23 1.47 2.68 17.86
N ARG A 24 1.43 3.09 16.58
CA ARG A 24 1.95 2.28 15.46
C ARG A 24 3.46 2.28 15.45
N ILE A 25 4.08 3.43 15.70
CA ILE A 25 5.53 3.55 15.84
C ILE A 25 6.02 2.65 16.98
N VAL A 26 5.37 2.71 18.15
CA VAL A 26 5.69 1.86 19.30
C VAL A 26 5.59 0.37 18.95
N ARG A 27 4.52 -0.04 18.25
CA ARG A 27 4.34 -1.43 17.81
C ARG A 27 5.40 -1.85 16.79
N ASP A 28 5.69 -1.01 15.80
CA ASP A 28 6.70 -1.28 14.76
C ASP A 28 8.10 -1.44 15.35
N LEU A 29 8.50 -0.52 16.23
CA LEU A 29 9.79 -0.60 16.93
C LEU A 29 9.89 -1.87 17.77
N ARG A 30 8.81 -2.27 18.45
CA ARG A 30 8.81 -3.50 19.23
C ARG A 30 8.97 -4.74 18.35
N LEU A 31 8.37 -4.73 17.17
CA LEU A 31 8.43 -5.82 16.19
C LEU A 31 9.81 -5.94 15.55
N HIS A 32 10.40 -4.83 15.12
CA HIS A 32 11.64 -4.84 14.34
C HIS A 32 12.91 -4.61 15.15
N HIS A 33 12.79 -4.07 16.37
CA HIS A 33 13.92 -3.78 17.27
C HIS A 33 13.67 -4.36 18.66
N PRO A 34 13.62 -5.70 18.81
CA PRO A 34 13.27 -6.33 20.08
C PRO A 34 14.27 -6.09 21.21
N ALA A 35 15.49 -5.66 20.91
CA ALA A 35 16.51 -5.28 21.89
C ALA A 35 16.44 -3.80 22.33
N LEU A 36 15.68 -2.97 21.62
CA LEU A 36 15.57 -1.55 21.91
C LEU A 36 14.63 -1.33 23.09
N ARG A 37 15.07 -0.57 24.10
CA ARG A 37 14.19 -0.14 25.19
C ARG A 37 13.25 0.94 24.66
N VAL A 38 11.98 0.58 24.45
CA VAL A 38 10.96 1.51 23.94
C VAL A 38 10.04 1.97 25.07
N VAL A 39 9.87 3.29 25.19
CA VAL A 39 8.94 3.91 26.14
C VAL A 39 7.91 4.75 25.37
N SER A 40 6.63 4.52 25.65
CA SER A 40 5.53 5.32 25.12
C SER A 40 5.24 6.49 26.06
N ALA A 41 5.42 7.73 25.61
CA ALA A 41 5.22 8.92 26.43
C ALA A 41 4.00 9.73 26.00
N SER A 42 3.21 10.17 26.97
CA SER A 42 2.06 11.06 26.76
C SER A 42 1.71 11.82 28.04
N ARG A 43 0.95 12.93 27.91
CA ARG A 43 0.47 13.72 29.06
C ARG A 43 -0.36 12.91 30.04
N HIS A 44 -1.14 11.97 29.54
CA HIS A 44 -1.97 11.07 30.33
C HIS A 44 -1.83 9.66 29.82
N ARG A 45 -1.90 8.67 30.72
CA ARG A 45 -2.01 7.27 30.35
C ARG A 45 -3.40 7.02 29.79
N ASP A 46 -3.46 6.41 28.61
CA ASP A 46 -4.72 5.90 28.08
C ASP A 46 -5.03 4.59 28.82
N GLY A 47 -5.97 4.64 29.76
CA GLY A 47 -6.26 3.53 30.67
C GLY A 47 -6.83 2.29 29.97
N GLU A 48 -7.37 2.45 28.75
CA GLU A 48 -7.95 1.36 27.95
C GLU A 48 -6.96 0.79 26.92
N ALA A 49 -5.85 1.48 26.64
CA ALA A 49 -4.90 1.05 25.62
C ALA A 49 -3.82 0.13 26.22
N GLU A 50 -3.86 -1.14 25.82
CA GLU A 50 -2.75 -2.07 26.10
C GLU A 50 -1.50 -1.66 25.33
N LEU A 51 -0.37 -1.64 26.05
CA LEU A 51 0.94 -1.46 25.44
C LEU A 51 1.46 -2.81 24.94
N PRO A 52 2.23 -2.84 23.83
CA PRO A 52 2.93 -4.06 23.43
C PRO A 52 3.82 -4.58 24.57
N ALA A 53 3.97 -5.91 24.65
CA ALA A 53 4.84 -6.55 25.64
C ALA A 53 6.26 -5.95 25.58
N GLY A 54 6.83 -5.62 26.74
CA GLY A 54 8.16 -5.00 26.84
C GLY A 54 8.19 -3.49 26.64
N VAL A 55 7.06 -2.84 26.35
CA VAL A 55 6.96 -1.37 26.30
C VAL A 55 6.42 -0.84 27.63
N THR A 56 7.07 0.20 28.16
CA THR A 56 6.58 0.92 29.35
C THR A 56 5.99 2.27 28.97
N TRP A 57 5.15 2.83 29.84
CA TRP A 57 4.61 4.18 29.68
C TRP A 57 5.26 5.15 30.66
N CYS A 58 5.46 6.39 30.24
CA CYS A 58 5.79 7.49 31.14
C CYS A 58 4.95 8.74 30.86
N GLU A 59 4.72 9.53 31.90
CA GLU A 59 4.14 10.86 31.76
C GLU A 59 5.20 11.81 31.18
N LEU A 60 4.82 12.53 30.13
CA LEU A 60 5.63 13.61 29.56
C LEU A 60 4.69 14.68 29.00
N ASP A 61 4.77 15.87 29.59
CA ASP A 61 4.07 17.06 29.14
C ASP A 61 5.06 18.15 28.73
N ILE A 62 5.06 18.51 27.45
CA ILE A 62 5.94 19.55 26.92
C ILE A 62 5.59 20.95 27.43
N GLU A 63 4.43 21.13 28.06
CA GLU A 63 4.05 22.36 28.76
C GLU A 63 4.67 22.46 30.16
N ARG A 64 5.34 21.40 30.64
CA ARG A 64 6.12 21.39 31.88
C ARG A 64 7.61 21.17 31.55
N PRO A 65 8.31 22.22 31.08
CA PRO A 65 9.62 22.08 30.45
C PRO A 65 10.69 21.46 31.35
N ASP A 66 10.72 21.79 32.64
CA ASP A 66 11.69 21.23 33.59
C ASP A 66 11.50 19.72 33.77
N GLU A 67 10.27 19.30 34.09
CA GLU A 67 9.91 17.88 34.20
C GLU A 67 10.16 17.12 32.89
N ALA A 68 9.79 17.70 31.76
CA ALA A 68 10.00 17.08 30.45
C ALA A 68 11.49 16.87 30.15
N ARG A 69 12.35 17.87 30.40
CA ARG A 69 13.80 17.75 30.21
C ARG A 69 14.41 16.69 31.10
N ASP A 70 14.04 16.68 32.38
CA ASP A 70 14.54 15.69 33.34
C ASP A 70 14.19 14.26 32.93
N ARG A 71 12.98 14.05 32.41
CA ARG A 71 12.55 12.75 31.85
C ARG A 71 13.31 12.39 30.58
N LEU A 72 13.52 13.35 29.68
CA LEU A 72 14.18 13.11 28.39
C LEU A 72 15.63 12.64 28.54
N ARG A 73 16.37 13.13 29.55
CA ARG A 73 17.77 12.72 29.81
C ARG A 73 17.98 11.22 30.01
N ALA A 74 16.92 10.45 30.26
CA ALA A 74 17.00 9.00 30.41
C ALA A 74 17.03 8.22 29.08
N PHE A 75 17.00 8.91 27.93
CA PHE A 75 16.88 8.32 26.61
C PHE A 75 18.00 8.76 25.66
N ASP A 76 18.32 7.92 24.70
CA ASP A 76 19.31 8.24 23.64
C ASP A 76 18.66 8.98 22.46
N LEU A 77 17.38 8.68 22.21
CA LEU A 77 16.64 9.22 21.07
C LEU A 77 15.16 9.44 21.41
N ALA A 78 14.62 10.59 20.99
CA ALA A 78 13.20 10.89 21.08
C ALA A 78 12.52 10.85 19.70
N ILE A 79 11.37 10.19 19.60
CA ILE A 79 10.49 10.20 18.43
C ILE A 79 9.30 11.11 18.72
N ILE A 80 9.23 12.24 18.06
CA ILE A 80 8.21 13.27 18.25
C ILE A 80 7.02 12.97 17.32
N ALA A 81 6.03 12.25 17.87
CA ALA A 81 4.78 11.87 17.21
C ALA A 81 3.54 12.58 17.82
N LEU A 82 3.77 13.74 18.43
CA LEU A 82 2.74 14.60 19.01
C LEU A 82 2.22 15.63 17.99
N GLY A 83 1.11 16.28 18.30
CA GLY A 83 0.63 17.43 17.54
C GLY A 83 -0.65 18.02 18.12
N PRO A 84 -1.25 19.02 17.47
CA PRO A 84 -0.94 19.48 16.10
C PRO A 84 0.36 20.29 16.01
N MET A 85 1.22 20.03 15.02
CA MET A 85 2.53 20.68 14.89
C MET A 85 2.45 22.19 14.63
N GLU A 86 1.38 22.68 13.98
CA GLU A 86 1.15 24.12 13.82
C GLU A 86 1.11 24.87 15.16
N HIS A 87 0.65 24.22 16.24
CA HIS A 87 0.58 24.83 17.57
C HIS A 87 1.83 24.57 18.41
N VAL A 88 2.40 23.36 18.29
CA VAL A 88 3.54 22.95 19.11
C VAL A 88 4.86 23.54 18.59
N GLY A 89 4.98 23.75 17.28
CA GLY A 89 6.19 24.25 16.65
C GLY A 89 7.40 23.35 16.97
N ALA A 90 8.52 23.99 17.34
CA ALA A 90 9.78 23.30 17.66
C ALA A 90 9.99 23.03 19.16
N ARG A 91 8.95 23.21 20.01
CA ARG A 91 9.10 23.15 21.48
C ARG A 91 9.67 21.83 21.97
N ALA A 92 9.13 20.71 21.49
CA ALA A 92 9.60 19.38 21.86
C ALA A 92 11.06 19.14 21.42
N HIS A 93 11.44 19.68 20.26
CA HIS A 93 12.81 19.62 19.75
C HIS A 93 13.77 20.38 20.65
N SER A 94 13.45 21.61 21.04
CA SER A 94 14.26 22.39 21.98
C SER A 94 14.46 21.66 23.30
N LEU A 95 13.40 21.04 23.85
CA LEU A 95 13.50 20.24 25.08
C LEU A 95 14.44 19.02 24.90
N CYS A 96 14.43 18.35 23.75
CA CYS A 96 15.36 17.27 23.45
C CYS A 96 16.80 17.77 23.37
N LEU A 97 17.04 18.88 22.67
CA LEU A 97 18.36 19.50 22.57
C LEU A 97 18.92 19.90 23.94
N GLU A 98 18.09 20.51 24.80
CA GLU A 98 18.47 20.90 26.15
C GLU A 98 18.72 19.69 27.08
N ALA A 99 18.10 18.55 26.78
CA ALA A 99 18.37 17.28 27.47
C ALA A 99 19.59 16.53 26.90
N GLY A 100 20.19 17.00 25.81
CA GLY A 100 21.30 16.30 25.12
C GLY A 100 20.84 15.05 24.35
N VAL A 101 19.61 15.05 23.86
CA VAL A 101 18.95 13.90 23.23
C VAL A 101 18.71 14.18 21.75
N ASP A 102 19.17 13.28 20.89
CA ASP A 102 18.84 13.31 19.46
C ASP A 102 17.32 13.12 19.29
N CYS A 103 16.73 13.70 18.24
CA CYS A 103 15.32 13.47 17.98
C CYS A 103 14.97 13.31 16.50
N VAL A 104 13.91 12.57 16.26
CA VAL A 104 13.25 12.46 14.96
C VAL A 104 11.79 12.93 15.09
N ASP A 105 11.21 13.47 14.03
CA ASP A 105 9.80 13.87 14.02
C ASP A 105 9.04 13.47 12.76
N ILE A 106 7.71 13.55 12.84
CA ILE A 106 6.78 13.34 11.72
C ILE A 106 6.11 14.65 11.27
N ASN A 107 6.81 15.78 11.38
CA ASN A 107 6.28 17.12 11.17
C ASN A 107 5.47 17.25 9.86
N ASP A 108 4.24 17.75 9.99
CA ASP A 108 3.29 17.98 8.89
C ASP A 108 2.98 19.47 8.67
N SER A 109 3.74 20.37 9.31
CA SER A 109 3.53 21.81 9.27
C SER A 109 4.74 22.53 8.67
N LEU A 110 4.50 23.34 7.63
CA LEU A 110 5.53 24.19 7.03
C LEU A 110 6.12 25.19 8.06
N ALA A 111 5.27 25.85 8.85
CA ALA A 111 5.71 26.82 9.85
C ALA A 111 6.52 26.16 10.98
N ALA A 112 6.15 24.94 11.39
CA ALA A 112 6.94 24.19 12.35
C ALA A 112 8.28 23.76 11.74
N GLY A 113 8.29 23.37 10.45
CA GLY A 113 9.51 23.04 9.71
C GLY A 113 10.50 24.20 9.70
N ASP A 114 10.03 25.43 9.45
CA ASP A 114 10.87 26.63 9.52
C ASP A 114 11.44 26.86 10.93
N ALA A 115 10.63 26.68 11.97
CA ALA A 115 11.07 26.81 13.37
C ALA A 115 12.08 25.73 13.77
N ILE A 116 11.90 24.49 13.31
CA ILE A 116 12.82 23.38 13.57
C ILE A 116 14.15 23.60 12.86
N LEU A 117 14.14 24.03 11.60
CA LEU A 117 15.33 24.39 10.84
C LEU A 117 16.11 25.57 11.45
N ALA A 118 15.46 26.44 12.22
CA ALA A 118 16.12 27.51 12.96
C ALA A 118 16.94 27.01 14.16
N LEU A 119 16.72 25.76 14.62
CA LEU A 119 17.47 25.16 15.72
C LEU A 119 18.84 24.60 15.30
N GLU A 120 19.23 24.71 14.04
CA GLU A 120 20.45 24.08 13.50
C GLU A 120 21.73 24.44 14.28
N GLN A 121 21.93 25.73 14.59
CA GLN A 121 23.09 26.17 15.35
C GLN A 121 23.06 25.64 16.80
N GLN A 122 21.88 25.61 17.43
CA GLN A 122 21.72 25.08 18.78
C GLN A 122 21.95 23.56 18.81
N ALA A 123 21.44 22.83 17.81
CA ALA A 123 21.66 21.40 17.68
C ALA A 123 23.16 21.08 17.52
N ALA A 124 23.86 21.83 16.66
CA ALA A 124 25.30 21.68 16.47
C ALA A 124 26.09 21.99 17.77
N ALA A 125 25.73 23.06 18.48
CA ALA A 125 26.38 23.44 19.75
C ALA A 125 26.17 22.39 20.86
N ASN A 126 25.01 21.76 20.89
CA ASN A 126 24.68 20.71 21.87
C ASN A 126 25.16 19.31 21.45
N GLY A 127 25.82 19.18 20.30
CA GLY A 127 26.26 17.87 19.78
C GLY A 127 25.12 16.93 19.38
N CYS A 128 23.91 17.47 19.21
CA CYS A 128 22.68 16.73 18.97
C CYS A 128 22.23 16.79 17.51
N ARG A 129 21.39 15.84 17.10
CA ARG A 129 20.82 15.71 15.75
C ARG A 129 19.31 15.77 15.80
N ILE A 130 18.74 16.52 14.87
CA ILE A 130 17.30 16.54 14.61
C ILE A 130 17.06 15.99 13.21
N TYR A 131 16.22 14.97 13.06
CA TYR A 131 15.72 14.53 11.76
C TYR A 131 14.24 14.89 11.62
N THR A 132 13.92 15.78 10.70
CA THR A 132 12.57 16.35 10.60
C THR A 132 11.82 15.92 9.33
N GLY A 133 10.50 15.84 9.45
CA GLY A 133 9.58 15.58 8.34
C GLY A 133 9.61 14.14 7.85
N LEU A 134 9.59 13.15 8.76
CA LEU A 134 9.75 11.73 8.44
C LEU A 134 8.43 10.93 8.43
N GLY A 135 7.33 11.58 8.06
CA GLY A 135 6.01 10.96 8.00
C GLY A 135 5.60 10.49 6.60
N LEU A 136 4.31 10.58 6.29
CA LEU A 136 3.79 10.29 4.96
C LEU A 136 4.15 11.39 3.94
N SER A 137 3.85 12.64 4.27
CA SER A 137 4.15 13.81 3.43
C SER A 137 4.32 15.02 4.34
N PRO A 138 5.56 15.45 4.64
CA PRO A 138 6.86 14.98 4.14
C PRO A 138 7.29 13.61 4.69
N GLY A 139 8.29 13.00 4.06
CA GLY A 139 8.92 11.73 4.47
C GLY A 139 8.89 10.72 3.36
N LEU A 140 7.81 9.94 3.25
CA LEU A 140 7.63 8.99 2.15
C LEU A 140 7.51 9.71 0.80
N SER A 141 6.81 10.84 0.74
CA SER A 141 6.78 11.72 -0.44
C SER A 141 8.18 12.20 -0.85
N THR A 142 9.00 12.59 0.13
CA THR A 142 10.37 13.04 -0.08
C THR A 142 11.24 11.89 -0.59
N LEU A 143 11.07 10.68 -0.06
CA LEU A 143 11.79 9.51 -0.55
C LEU A 143 11.48 9.21 -2.02
N LEU A 144 10.20 9.19 -2.41
CA LEU A 144 9.79 8.98 -3.80
C LEU A 144 10.32 10.11 -4.71
N LEU A 145 10.29 11.36 -4.22
CA LEU A 145 10.84 12.52 -4.93
C LEU A 145 12.34 12.35 -5.18
N LEU A 146 13.12 11.94 -4.17
CA LEU A 146 14.56 11.73 -4.30
C LEU A 146 14.90 10.54 -5.20
N GLN A 147 14.11 9.46 -5.17
CA GLN A 147 14.27 8.35 -6.10
C GLN A 147 14.14 8.80 -7.57
N LEU A 148 13.11 9.60 -7.86
CA LEU A 148 12.91 10.16 -9.20
C LEU A 148 13.99 11.17 -9.58
N ALA A 149 14.38 12.04 -8.64
CA ALA A 149 15.37 13.09 -8.88
C ALA A 149 16.78 12.52 -9.10
N HIS A 150 17.23 11.58 -8.28
CA HIS A 150 18.51 10.88 -8.50
C HIS A 150 18.49 10.02 -9.77
N GLY A 151 17.31 9.57 -10.21
CA GLY A 151 17.11 8.90 -11.48
C GLY A 151 17.02 9.84 -12.69
N ASN A 152 17.19 11.15 -12.51
CA ASN A 152 17.04 12.19 -13.55
C ASN A 152 15.69 12.08 -14.30
N ALA A 153 14.61 11.76 -13.59
CA ALA A 153 13.30 11.51 -14.21
C ALA A 153 12.63 12.77 -14.78
N SER A 154 13.04 13.96 -14.32
CA SER A 154 12.52 15.25 -14.78
C SER A 154 13.57 16.04 -15.55
N ALA A 155 13.22 16.50 -16.75
CA ALA A 155 14.07 17.42 -17.51
C ALA A 155 14.02 18.85 -16.95
N ALA A 156 12.90 19.25 -16.33
CA ALA A 156 12.69 20.60 -15.81
C ALA A 156 12.97 20.73 -14.29
N GLY A 157 13.25 19.62 -13.59
CA GLY A 157 13.29 19.55 -12.13
C GLY A 157 11.92 19.71 -11.46
N LEU A 158 10.83 19.51 -12.20
CA LEU A 158 9.47 19.79 -11.77
C LEU A 158 8.76 18.50 -11.35
N TYR A 159 8.24 18.48 -10.13
CA TYR A 159 7.57 17.30 -9.57
C TYR A 159 6.18 17.62 -9.03
N ARG A 160 5.37 16.57 -8.92
CA ARG A 160 4.02 16.60 -8.35
C ARG A 160 3.88 15.51 -7.31
N SER A 161 3.23 15.83 -6.19
CA SER A 161 2.78 14.85 -5.20
C SER A 161 1.25 14.82 -5.15
N ARG A 162 0.67 13.64 -5.24
CA ARG A 162 -0.78 13.38 -5.19
C ARG A 162 -1.07 12.33 -4.14
N LEU A 163 -1.87 12.73 -3.16
CA LEU A 163 -2.25 11.87 -2.04
C LEU A 163 -3.76 11.60 -2.04
N TYR A 164 -4.17 10.35 -1.98
CA TYR A 164 -5.55 9.94 -1.72
C TYR A 164 -5.62 9.23 -0.36
N MET A 165 -6.60 9.60 0.45
CA MET A 165 -6.86 8.99 1.75
C MET A 165 -8.31 8.50 1.83
N GLY A 166 -8.49 7.18 1.87
CA GLY A 166 -9.76 6.53 2.12
C GLY A 166 -10.26 6.73 3.56
N ALA A 167 -11.57 6.57 3.78
CA ALA A 167 -12.20 6.85 5.07
C ALA A 167 -12.26 5.66 6.05
N ALA A 168 -11.86 4.44 5.66
CA ALA A 168 -12.13 3.24 6.47
C ALA A 168 -11.27 3.11 7.74
N HIS A 169 -10.19 3.87 7.87
CA HIS A 169 -9.37 3.85 9.10
C HIS A 169 -9.86 4.84 10.16
N GLY A 170 -10.58 5.89 9.74
CA GLY A 170 -10.84 7.06 10.57
C GLY A 170 -9.57 7.90 10.77
N GLY A 171 -9.68 9.01 11.48
CA GLY A 171 -8.54 9.88 11.80
C GLY A 171 -8.31 10.00 13.31
N GLY A 172 -7.05 10.11 13.73
CA GLY A 172 -6.72 10.50 15.11
C GLY A 172 -7.20 11.92 15.41
N LYS A 173 -7.28 12.29 16.70
CA LYS A 173 -7.83 13.60 17.12
C LYS A 173 -7.06 14.81 16.55
N THR A 174 -5.80 14.61 16.17
CA THR A 174 -4.88 15.66 15.71
C THR A 174 -4.91 15.90 14.20
N SER A 175 -5.16 14.87 13.38
CA SER A 175 -5.08 15.03 11.91
C SER A 175 -6.11 16.00 11.31
N PRO A 176 -7.34 16.14 11.86
CA PRO A 176 -8.29 17.13 11.38
C PRO A 176 -7.79 18.57 11.56
N HIS A 177 -6.96 18.83 12.57
CA HIS A 177 -6.36 20.14 12.77
C HIS A 177 -5.35 20.46 11.67
N ALA A 178 -4.46 19.52 11.34
CA ALA A 178 -3.51 19.67 10.23
C ALA A 178 -4.24 19.87 8.90
N LEU A 179 -5.31 19.10 8.67
CA LEU A 179 -6.15 19.23 7.48
C LEU A 179 -6.83 20.61 7.38
N VAL A 180 -7.43 21.10 8.46
CA VAL A 180 -8.06 22.44 8.48
C VAL A 180 -7.02 23.55 8.36
N ALA A 181 -5.84 23.36 8.96
CA ALA A 181 -4.70 24.28 8.82
C ALA A 181 -4.22 24.39 7.37
N SER A 182 -4.35 23.32 6.57
CA SER A 182 -3.97 23.32 5.15
C SER A 182 -4.91 24.17 4.27
N PHE A 183 -6.12 24.51 4.73
CA PHE A 183 -7.07 25.31 3.97
C PHE A 183 -6.74 26.80 4.08
N ARG A 184 -6.11 27.34 3.03
CA ARG A 184 -5.65 28.74 2.99
C ARG A 184 -6.04 29.42 1.67
N LYS A 185 -6.09 30.76 1.66
CA LYS A 185 -6.30 31.57 0.44
C LYS A 185 -5.02 31.65 -0.39
N GLN A 186 -3.89 31.72 0.29
CA GLN A 186 -2.56 31.77 -0.29
C GLN A 186 -1.72 30.63 0.26
N LEU A 187 -0.85 30.07 -0.58
CA LEU A 187 0.08 29.02 -0.21
C LEU A 187 1.50 29.51 -0.45
N GLU A 188 2.40 29.06 0.40
CA GLU A 188 3.83 29.08 0.10
C GLU A 188 4.19 27.76 -0.58
N ILE A 189 4.84 27.86 -1.74
CA ILE A 189 5.25 26.71 -2.55
C ILE A 189 6.73 26.83 -2.93
N TYR A 190 7.35 25.71 -3.24
CA TYR A 190 8.68 25.67 -3.85
C TYR A 190 8.53 25.64 -5.39
N ARG A 191 9.02 26.68 -6.07
CA ARG A 191 8.96 26.83 -7.53
C ARG A 191 10.11 27.69 -8.04
N ASP A 192 10.67 27.30 -9.18
CA ASP A 192 11.84 27.95 -9.80
C ASP A 192 13.03 28.03 -8.84
N GLY A 193 13.24 26.97 -8.06
CA GLY A 193 14.33 26.88 -7.08
C GLY A 193 14.15 27.72 -5.81
N ARG A 194 13.01 28.40 -5.64
CA ARG A 194 12.77 29.33 -4.54
C ARG A 194 11.39 29.17 -3.91
N ARG A 195 11.24 29.66 -2.67
CA ARG A 195 9.92 29.78 -2.03
C ARG A 195 9.14 30.94 -2.66
N GLN A 196 7.89 30.71 -3.01
CA GLN A 196 7.00 31.72 -3.59
C GLN A 196 5.63 31.65 -2.92
N ARG A 197 5.05 32.82 -2.60
CA ARG A 197 3.66 32.91 -2.13
C ARG A 197 2.73 33.12 -3.31
N ILE A 198 1.77 32.21 -3.49
CA ILE A 198 0.80 32.24 -4.58
C ILE A 198 -0.63 32.19 -4.06
N ALA A 199 -1.60 32.62 -4.87
CA ALA A 199 -2.99 32.28 -4.63
C ALA A 199 -3.19 30.76 -4.72
N SER A 200 -4.02 30.19 -3.85
CA SER A 200 -4.27 28.76 -3.82
C SER A 200 -4.92 28.29 -5.13
N PRO A 201 -4.30 27.34 -5.87
CA PRO A 201 -4.75 26.94 -7.20
C PRO A 201 -5.90 25.93 -7.14
N TRP A 202 -7.08 26.37 -6.72
CA TRP A 202 -8.23 25.49 -6.49
C TRP A 202 -8.83 24.87 -7.77
N ARG A 203 -8.69 25.53 -8.93
CA ARG A 203 -9.42 25.20 -10.17
C ARG A 203 -8.56 25.23 -11.44
N ASP A 204 -7.26 24.99 -11.31
CA ASP A 204 -6.38 24.88 -12.49
C ASP A 204 -6.47 23.48 -13.15
N ALA A 205 -5.67 23.25 -14.19
CA ALA A 205 -5.67 22.00 -14.94
C ALA A 205 -5.35 20.76 -14.08
N ALA A 206 -4.57 20.92 -13.01
CA ALA A 206 -4.20 19.84 -12.11
C ALA A 206 -5.19 19.65 -10.95
N SER A 207 -6.33 20.37 -10.92
CA SER A 207 -7.28 20.36 -9.80
C SER A 207 -8.04 19.04 -9.66
N ARG A 208 -7.88 18.12 -10.61
CA ARG A 208 -8.42 16.76 -10.58
C ARG A 208 -7.35 15.74 -10.93
N PHE A 209 -7.48 14.55 -10.36
CA PHE A 209 -6.55 13.45 -10.63
C PHE A 209 -7.25 12.10 -10.51
N ARG A 210 -6.90 11.16 -11.38
CA ARG A 210 -7.44 9.80 -11.38
C ARG A 210 -6.53 8.90 -10.57
N PHE A 211 -6.97 8.54 -9.38
CA PHE A 211 -6.25 7.60 -8.51
C PHE A 211 -6.54 6.13 -8.88
N PRO A 212 -5.66 5.21 -8.48
CA PRO A 212 -5.92 3.77 -8.50
C PRO A 212 -7.30 3.42 -7.95
N GLY A 213 -8.01 2.54 -8.67
CA GLY A 213 -9.34 2.07 -8.31
C GLY A 213 -10.49 3.06 -8.48
N HIS A 214 -10.26 4.26 -9.02
CA HIS A 214 -11.30 5.25 -9.31
C HIS A 214 -11.60 5.40 -10.81
N ASP A 215 -12.87 5.20 -11.16
CA ASP A 215 -13.34 5.29 -12.55
C ASP A 215 -13.48 6.75 -13.03
N GLN A 216 -13.40 7.73 -12.13
CA GLN A 216 -13.46 9.16 -12.46
C GLN A 216 -12.37 9.93 -11.70
N PRO A 217 -11.79 10.99 -12.31
CA PRO A 217 -10.85 11.86 -11.60
C PRO A 217 -11.51 12.52 -10.38
N LEU A 218 -10.82 12.51 -9.25
CA LEU A 218 -11.25 13.13 -8.00
C LEU A 218 -10.76 14.57 -7.91
N ALA A 219 -11.56 15.46 -7.32
CA ALA A 219 -11.15 16.83 -7.05
C ALA A 219 -10.11 16.89 -5.93
N LEU A 220 -9.05 17.67 -6.12
CA LEU A 220 -7.91 17.73 -5.23
C LEU A 220 -7.84 19.05 -4.46
N ILE A 221 -7.40 19.00 -3.21
CA ILE A 221 -7.15 20.18 -2.37
C ILE A 221 -5.64 20.50 -2.43
N PRO A 222 -5.25 21.70 -2.89
CA PRO A 222 -3.86 22.13 -2.82
C PRO A 222 -3.48 22.52 -1.39
N TYR A 223 -2.22 22.29 -1.03
CA TYR A 223 -1.70 22.67 0.28
C TYR A 223 -0.23 23.09 0.20
N ALA A 224 0.22 23.84 1.20
CA ALA A 224 1.62 24.20 1.37
C ALA A 224 2.35 23.01 2.00
N THR A 225 3.13 22.31 1.17
CA THR A 225 3.81 21.08 1.58
C THR A 225 4.98 21.43 2.50
N PRO A 226 5.15 20.76 3.66
CA PRO A 226 6.24 21.08 4.58
C PRO A 226 7.64 20.88 4.00
N GLU A 227 7.81 20.06 2.95
CA GLU A 227 9.03 19.93 2.14
C GLU A 227 9.51 21.30 1.60
N THR A 228 8.62 22.29 1.48
CA THR A 228 9.00 23.66 1.08
C THR A 228 9.99 24.30 2.06
N ALA A 229 10.01 23.87 3.33
CA ALA A 229 11.00 24.30 4.32
C ALA A 229 12.41 23.90 3.91
N THR A 230 12.58 22.64 3.51
CA THR A 230 13.86 21.98 3.33
C THR A 230 14.37 22.13 1.90
N LEU A 231 13.48 22.04 0.90
CA LEU A 231 13.83 22.17 -0.52
C LEU A 231 14.43 23.53 -0.89
N VAL A 232 14.12 24.59 -0.14
CA VAL A 232 14.77 25.90 -0.33
C VAL A 232 16.28 25.83 -0.05
N ARG A 233 16.72 24.93 0.83
CA ARG A 233 18.14 24.75 1.18
C ARG A 233 18.83 23.77 0.24
N SER A 234 18.19 22.65 -0.09
CA SER A 234 18.84 21.51 -0.77
C SER A 234 18.24 21.09 -2.11
N GLY A 235 17.04 21.55 -2.45
CA GLY A 235 16.31 21.10 -3.65
C GLY A 235 17.10 21.26 -4.94
N ALA A 236 17.79 22.39 -5.12
CA ALA A 236 18.61 22.65 -6.30
C ALA A 236 19.76 21.64 -6.47
N GLN A 237 20.40 21.22 -5.36
CA GLN A 237 21.48 20.22 -5.39
C GLN A 237 20.96 18.84 -5.81
N ALA A 238 19.71 18.53 -5.46
CA ALA A 238 19.03 17.32 -5.86
C ALA A 238 18.38 17.41 -7.26
N GLY A 239 18.56 18.50 -8.02
CA GLY A 239 17.92 18.67 -9.33
C GLY A 239 16.40 18.92 -9.25
N ILE A 240 15.91 19.40 -8.12
CA ILE A 240 14.50 19.72 -7.87
C ILE A 240 14.35 21.23 -7.91
N THR A 241 13.51 21.72 -8.82
CA THR A 241 13.23 23.16 -9.01
C THR A 241 11.80 23.51 -8.61
N GLY A 242 10.90 22.53 -8.50
CA GLY A 242 9.54 22.77 -8.03
C GLY A 242 8.80 21.53 -7.57
N LEU A 243 7.96 21.68 -6.55
CA LEU A 243 7.10 20.63 -6.03
C LEU A 243 5.66 21.14 -5.85
N GLY A 244 4.73 20.54 -6.58
CA GLY A 244 3.30 20.82 -6.44
C GLY A 244 2.57 19.70 -5.71
N SER A 245 2.12 19.93 -4.48
CA SER A 245 1.46 18.91 -3.65
C SER A 245 -0.04 19.14 -3.51
N ARG A 246 -0.83 18.07 -3.65
CA ARG A 246 -2.29 18.09 -3.48
C ARG A 246 -2.80 16.76 -2.92
N PHE A 247 -3.93 16.80 -2.23
CA PHE A 247 -4.55 15.59 -1.70
C PHE A 247 -6.06 15.51 -1.94
N HIS A 248 -6.61 14.32 -1.73
CA HIS A 248 -8.04 14.04 -1.63
C HIS A 248 -8.31 13.22 -0.37
N VAL A 249 -9.29 13.63 0.42
CA VAL A 249 -9.83 12.83 1.53
C VAL A 249 -11.22 12.37 1.13
N GLN A 250 -11.49 11.07 1.22
CA GLN A 250 -12.80 10.53 0.87
C GLN A 250 -13.90 11.22 1.70
N PHE A 251 -15.00 11.58 1.04
CA PHE A 251 -16.13 12.34 1.61
C PHE A 251 -15.82 13.79 2.04
N LEU A 252 -14.66 14.34 1.69
CA LEU A 252 -14.38 15.77 1.83
C LEU A 252 -14.46 16.48 0.46
N PRO A 253 -15.53 17.25 0.20
CA PRO A 253 -15.63 18.01 -1.04
C PRO A 253 -14.59 19.15 -1.07
N GLN A 254 -13.88 19.29 -2.18
CA GLN A 254 -12.96 20.42 -2.42
C GLN A 254 -13.65 21.78 -2.21
N GLY A 255 -14.93 21.89 -2.59
CA GLY A 255 -15.72 23.11 -2.41
C GLY A 255 -15.82 23.54 -0.94
N LEU A 256 -15.95 22.59 -0.01
CA LEU A 256 -16.01 22.87 1.42
C LEU A 256 -14.67 23.41 1.93
N ALA A 257 -13.55 22.76 1.56
CA ALA A 257 -12.21 23.21 1.90
C ALA A 257 -11.93 24.63 1.38
N ARG A 258 -12.34 24.91 0.14
CA ARG A 258 -12.23 26.25 -0.46
C ARG A 258 -13.06 27.30 0.27
N THR A 259 -14.27 26.96 0.69
CA THR A 259 -15.12 27.88 1.48
C THR A 259 -14.48 28.18 2.83
N ILE A 260 -13.95 27.16 3.53
CA ILE A 260 -13.25 27.36 4.81
C ILE A 260 -12.01 28.26 4.60
N ALA A 261 -11.24 28.02 3.55
CA ALA A 261 -10.13 28.88 3.16
C ALA A 261 -10.57 30.33 2.89
N ALA A 262 -11.70 30.53 2.20
CA ALA A 262 -12.23 31.85 1.87
C ALA A 262 -12.71 32.62 3.10
N ILE A 263 -13.30 31.93 4.08
CA ILE A 263 -13.70 32.52 5.37
C ILE A 263 -12.45 32.89 6.19
N ALA A 264 -11.39 32.07 6.11
CA ALA A 264 -10.18 32.20 6.93
C ALA A 264 -10.52 32.30 8.43
N PRO A 265 -11.21 31.28 8.99
CA PRO A 265 -11.73 31.33 10.35
C PRO A 265 -10.62 31.57 11.39
N GLY A 266 -10.95 32.29 12.46
CA GLY A 266 -10.08 32.45 13.62
C GLY A 266 -9.90 31.15 14.43
N PRO A 267 -9.03 31.13 15.45
CA PRO A 267 -8.63 29.91 16.16
C PRO A 267 -9.79 29.09 16.74
N ALA A 268 -10.74 29.75 17.43
CA ALA A 268 -11.88 29.07 18.05
C ALA A 268 -12.78 28.34 17.02
N LEU A 269 -13.02 28.98 15.87
CA LEU A 269 -13.82 28.37 14.80
C LEU A 269 -13.04 27.27 14.07
N ARG A 270 -11.72 27.41 13.89
CA ARG A 270 -10.87 26.32 13.34
C ARG A 270 -10.94 25.08 14.22
N GLU A 271 -10.84 25.25 15.53
CA GLU A 271 -10.95 24.18 16.50
C GLU A 271 -12.32 23.49 16.44
N ALA A 272 -13.41 24.26 16.36
CA ALA A 272 -14.76 23.71 16.20
C ALA A 272 -14.91 22.92 14.87
N VAL A 273 -14.36 23.43 13.77
CA VAL A 273 -14.36 22.75 12.46
C VAL A 273 -13.55 21.46 12.54
N ALA A 274 -12.35 21.48 13.14
CA ALA A 274 -11.50 20.29 13.29
C ALA A 274 -12.21 19.19 14.09
N ARG A 275 -12.88 19.53 15.20
CA ARG A 275 -13.70 18.58 15.98
C ARG A 275 -14.83 17.98 15.16
N ARG A 276 -15.50 18.79 14.34
CA ARG A 276 -16.57 18.30 13.44
C ARG A 276 -16.01 17.35 12.37
N PHE A 277 -14.84 17.66 11.82
CA PHE A 277 -14.16 16.79 10.86
C PHE A 277 -13.73 15.47 11.50
N HIS A 278 -13.23 15.50 12.73
CA HIS A 278 -12.94 14.29 13.51
C HIS A 278 -14.19 13.41 13.66
N ALA A 279 -15.29 13.98 14.17
CA ALA A 279 -16.54 13.25 14.36
C ALA A 279 -17.09 12.67 13.03
N SER A 280 -17.04 13.46 11.96
CA SER A 280 -17.44 13.03 10.62
C SER A 280 -16.56 11.89 10.10
N GLY A 281 -15.25 11.94 10.31
CA GLY A 281 -14.32 10.86 9.94
C GLY A 281 -14.60 9.57 10.71
N GLN A 282 -14.87 9.66 12.01
CA GLN A 282 -15.25 8.51 12.85
C GLN A 282 -16.58 7.87 12.40
N ALA A 283 -17.56 8.68 11.98
CA ALA A 283 -18.79 8.17 11.40
C ALA A 283 -18.59 7.58 9.99
N ALA A 284 -17.75 8.21 9.16
CA ALA A 284 -17.47 7.78 7.80
C ALA A 284 -16.82 6.39 7.74
N LYS A 285 -15.97 6.05 8.71
CA LYS A 285 -15.36 4.71 8.87
C LYS A 285 -16.36 3.55 8.85
N ARG A 286 -17.58 3.78 9.35
CA ARG A 286 -18.63 2.75 9.43
C ARG A 286 -19.46 2.61 8.14
N ARG A 287 -19.21 3.46 7.14
CA ARG A 287 -19.94 3.39 5.85
C ARG A 287 -19.44 2.20 5.06
N ARG A 288 -20.36 1.46 4.42
CA ARG A 288 -20.02 0.36 3.51
C ARG A 288 -19.16 0.79 2.30
N SER A 289 -19.22 2.07 1.94
CA SER A 289 -18.40 2.67 0.87
C SER A 289 -17.09 3.28 1.36
N ALA A 290 -16.77 3.17 2.66
CA ALA A 290 -15.50 3.64 3.20
C ALA A 290 -14.36 2.83 2.59
N ASP A 291 -13.47 3.53 1.91
CA ASP A 291 -12.32 2.93 1.25
C ASP A 291 -11.19 2.77 2.27
N PRO A 292 -10.58 1.58 2.41
CA PRO A 292 -9.39 1.41 3.25
C PRO A 292 -8.11 1.89 2.57
N ALA A 293 -8.11 2.16 1.27
CA ALA A 293 -6.88 2.46 0.57
C ALA A 293 -6.34 3.87 0.87
N THR A 294 -5.02 3.96 0.96
CA THR A 294 -4.26 5.21 0.82
C THR A 294 -3.38 5.08 -0.41
N THR A 295 -3.25 6.17 -1.17
CA THR A 295 -2.36 6.24 -2.33
C THR A 295 -1.48 7.46 -2.25
N LEU A 296 -0.17 7.28 -2.30
CA LEU A 296 0.78 8.36 -2.55
C LEU A 296 1.38 8.16 -3.93
N TRP A 297 1.36 9.20 -4.75
CA TRP A 297 1.90 9.17 -6.10
C TRP A 297 2.73 10.42 -6.35
N VAL A 298 4.01 10.24 -6.66
CA VAL A 298 4.95 11.31 -7.00
C VAL A 298 5.41 11.14 -8.44
N TYR A 299 5.42 12.21 -9.24
CA TYR A 299 5.77 12.11 -10.66
C TYR A 299 6.40 13.39 -11.22
N PRO A 300 7.28 13.26 -12.25
CA PRO A 300 7.93 14.39 -12.90
C PRO A 300 7.06 15.05 -13.98
N ASP A 301 7.33 16.32 -14.30
CA ASP A 301 6.93 17.03 -15.52
C ASP A 301 5.45 16.91 -15.94
N ASP A 302 4.54 16.81 -14.96
CA ASP A 302 3.12 16.55 -15.22
C ASP A 302 2.83 15.25 -16.02
N ARG A 303 3.72 14.25 -15.92
CA ARG A 303 3.62 12.90 -16.53
C ARG A 303 3.44 11.81 -15.45
N PRO A 304 2.20 11.53 -14.99
CA PRO A 304 1.95 10.57 -13.92
C PRO A 304 2.49 9.16 -14.17
N GLN A 305 2.50 8.72 -15.44
CA GLN A 305 2.99 7.41 -15.86
C GLN A 305 4.50 7.23 -15.64
N ASP A 306 5.27 8.32 -15.57
CA ASP A 306 6.72 8.30 -15.33
C ASP A 306 7.05 8.41 -13.83
N GLY A 307 6.03 8.30 -12.98
CA GLY A 307 6.14 8.46 -11.54
C GLY A 307 6.38 7.17 -10.76
N LEU A 308 6.36 7.33 -9.44
CA LEU A 308 6.34 6.26 -8.46
C LEU A 308 5.06 6.34 -7.61
N ALA A 309 4.54 5.19 -7.21
CA ALA A 309 3.34 5.08 -6.40
C ALA A 309 3.49 4.06 -5.26
N VAL A 310 2.78 4.34 -4.18
CA VAL A 310 2.49 3.44 -3.06
C VAL A 310 0.97 3.40 -2.93
N HIS A 311 0.38 2.21 -2.99
CA HIS A 311 -1.07 2.02 -2.96
C HIS A 311 -1.45 0.72 -2.24
N GLY A 312 -2.39 0.79 -1.32
CA GLY A 312 -2.91 -0.38 -0.63
C GLY A 312 -3.81 -0.04 0.55
N PRO A 313 -4.47 -1.04 1.17
CA PRO A 313 -5.33 -0.91 2.35
C PRO A 313 -4.54 -0.57 3.62
N LEU A 314 -3.84 0.56 3.57
CA LEU A 314 -3.04 1.15 4.63
C LEU A 314 -3.63 2.51 4.98
N SER A 315 -3.61 2.88 6.25
CA SER A 315 -3.90 4.25 6.64
C SER A 315 -2.68 5.16 6.39
N ALA A 316 -2.94 6.47 6.33
CA ALA A 316 -1.86 7.46 6.35
C ALA A 316 -0.94 7.33 7.59
N TYR A 317 -1.46 6.81 8.71
CA TYR A 317 -0.69 6.59 9.94
C TYR A 317 0.21 5.35 9.85
N ASP A 318 -0.23 4.31 9.14
CA ASP A 318 0.60 3.12 8.89
C ASP A 318 1.79 3.51 8.02
N LEU A 319 1.57 4.30 6.96
CA LEU A 319 2.64 4.82 6.11
C LEU A 319 3.57 5.79 6.86
N THR A 320 3.02 6.65 7.70
CA THR A 320 3.80 7.56 8.56
C THR A 320 4.70 6.78 9.52
N SER A 321 4.14 5.75 10.18
CA SER A 321 4.88 4.87 11.09
C SER A 321 5.99 4.12 10.36
N ALA A 322 5.68 3.53 9.20
CA ALA A 322 6.65 2.78 8.42
C ALA A 322 7.82 3.65 7.97
N MET A 323 7.55 4.89 7.55
CA MET A 323 8.60 5.82 7.12
C MET A 323 9.53 6.22 8.26
N VAL A 324 9.00 6.69 9.39
CA VAL A 324 9.86 7.10 10.51
C VAL A 324 10.65 5.92 11.06
N CYS A 325 10.03 4.73 11.14
CA CYS A 325 10.74 3.55 11.63
C CYS A 325 11.78 3.03 10.63
N ALA A 326 11.59 3.19 9.32
CA ALA A 326 12.62 2.93 8.32
C ALA A 326 13.85 3.85 8.49
N VAL A 327 13.64 5.09 8.95
CA VAL A 327 14.74 5.99 9.32
C VAL A 327 15.42 5.52 10.61
N ILE A 328 14.64 5.08 11.61
CA ILE A 328 15.19 4.50 12.84
C ILE A 328 16.05 3.27 12.55
N ASP A 329 15.65 2.40 11.62
CA ASP A 329 16.49 1.27 11.17
C ASP A 329 17.88 1.75 10.76
N GLY A 330 17.98 2.89 10.08
CA GLY A 330 19.25 3.46 9.64
C GLY A 330 20.09 4.09 10.72
N ILE A 331 19.45 4.73 11.68
CA ILE A 331 20.14 5.29 12.86
C ILE A 331 20.67 4.15 13.73
N VAL A 332 19.84 3.14 14.02
CA VAL A 332 20.21 1.97 14.83
C VAL A 332 21.30 1.14 14.17
N ALA A 333 21.18 0.87 12.86
CA ALA A 333 22.18 0.10 12.13
C ALA A 333 23.42 0.92 11.73
N GLY A 334 23.43 2.23 11.99
CA GLY A 334 24.57 3.11 11.74
C GLY A 334 24.85 3.45 10.28
N TRP A 335 23.96 3.13 9.32
CA TRP A 335 24.13 3.54 7.93
C TRP A 335 23.52 4.92 7.62
N LEU A 336 22.68 5.45 8.51
CA LEU A 336 22.21 6.82 8.46
C LEU A 336 22.89 7.63 9.58
N GLN A 337 24.01 8.25 9.23
CA GLN A 337 24.81 9.06 10.13
C GLN A 337 24.95 10.47 9.57
N THR A 338 24.81 11.45 10.44
CA THR A 338 25.02 12.87 10.11
C THR A 338 25.80 13.55 11.24
N PRO A 339 26.50 14.65 10.96
CA PRO A 339 27.04 15.48 12.03
C PRO A 339 25.90 16.14 12.84
N PRO A 340 26.17 16.63 14.06
CA PRO A 340 25.22 17.43 14.82
C PRO A 340 24.60 18.57 13.99
N GLY A 341 23.29 18.79 14.12
CA GLY A 341 22.54 19.72 13.26
C GLY A 341 21.11 19.28 12.99
N VAL A 342 20.44 19.96 12.04
CA VAL A 342 19.06 19.65 11.63
C VAL A 342 19.06 19.10 10.21
N TRP A 343 18.41 17.96 10.02
CA TRP A 343 18.47 17.17 8.81
C TRP A 343 17.07 16.77 8.34
N SER A 344 16.86 16.81 7.03
CA SER A 344 15.70 16.24 6.33
C SER A 344 16.19 15.32 5.23
N LEU A 345 15.36 14.40 4.74
CA LEU A 345 15.80 13.40 3.75
C LEU A 345 16.43 14.06 2.51
N ASP A 346 15.85 15.15 2.03
CA ASP A 346 16.32 15.92 0.87
C ASP A 346 17.60 16.72 1.09
N GLY A 347 18.12 16.80 2.32
CA GLY A 347 19.34 17.55 2.64
C GLY A 347 20.64 16.72 2.70
N HIS A 348 20.56 15.39 2.86
CA HIS A 348 21.74 14.57 3.17
C HIS A 348 21.68 13.11 2.71
N THR A 349 20.56 12.65 2.15
CA THR A 349 20.39 11.23 1.84
C THR A 349 21.06 10.89 0.51
N THR A 350 22.12 10.09 0.56
CA THR A 350 22.78 9.56 -0.64
C THR A 350 21.88 8.61 -1.43
N PRO A 351 22.14 8.35 -2.72
CA PRO A 351 21.41 7.35 -3.49
C PRO A 351 21.39 5.95 -2.84
N ASP A 352 22.45 5.57 -2.13
CA ASP A 352 22.48 4.29 -1.39
C ASP A 352 21.53 4.29 -0.20
N GLN A 353 21.53 5.36 0.60
CA GLN A 353 20.60 5.51 1.72
C GLN A 353 19.14 5.58 1.24
N VAL A 354 18.87 6.23 0.10
CA VAL A 354 17.55 6.21 -0.55
C VAL A 354 17.11 4.78 -0.89
N ARG A 355 17.99 3.93 -1.42
CA ARG A 355 17.67 2.52 -1.67
C ARG A 355 17.41 1.76 -0.38
N ARG A 356 18.28 1.91 0.63
CA ARG A 356 18.14 1.25 1.94
C ARG A 356 16.85 1.63 2.67
N LEU A 357 16.41 2.89 2.56
CA LEU A 357 15.10 3.33 3.07
C LEU A 357 13.95 2.64 2.33
N GLY A 358 14.06 2.49 1.01
CA GLY A 358 13.13 1.69 0.21
C GLY A 358 13.06 0.23 0.67
N ASP A 359 14.21 -0.39 0.95
CA ASP A 359 14.27 -1.77 1.45
C ASP A 359 13.71 -1.89 2.88
N ALA A 360 13.92 -0.89 3.73
CA ALA A 360 13.36 -0.84 5.08
C ALA A 360 11.84 -0.67 5.08
N LEU A 361 11.28 0.09 4.14
CA LEU A 361 9.84 0.18 3.89
C LEU A 361 9.29 -1.13 3.31
N ARG A 362 10.03 -1.75 2.39
CA ARG A 362 9.68 -3.04 1.80
C ARG A 362 9.49 -4.11 2.88
N ARG A 363 10.38 -4.21 3.87
CA ARG A 363 10.24 -5.15 5.00
C ARG A 363 8.96 -4.94 5.84
N ARG A 364 8.37 -3.76 5.78
CA ARG A 364 7.11 -3.38 6.45
C ARG A 364 5.87 -3.52 5.55
N GLY A 365 6.07 -4.08 4.35
CA GLY A 365 5.02 -4.27 3.35
C GLY A 365 4.57 -2.98 2.64
N VAL A 366 5.41 -1.94 2.68
CA VAL A 366 5.24 -0.71 1.89
C VAL A 366 6.10 -0.82 0.64
N LEU A 367 5.48 -1.18 -0.48
CA LEU A 367 6.19 -1.39 -1.75
C LEU A 367 6.04 -0.17 -2.66
N ILE A 368 7.18 0.40 -3.05
CA ILE A 368 7.24 1.50 -4.03
C ILE A 368 7.29 0.90 -5.43
N ARG A 369 6.43 1.39 -6.34
CA ARG A 369 6.33 0.88 -7.72
C ARG A 369 6.38 2.00 -8.75
N PRO A 370 6.96 1.74 -9.95
CA PRO A 370 6.71 2.56 -11.12
C PRO A 370 5.21 2.70 -11.40
N ALA A 371 4.83 3.87 -11.91
CA ALA A 371 3.48 4.23 -12.25
C ALA A 371 3.09 3.93 -13.71
N SER A 372 4.04 3.41 -14.49
CA SER A 372 3.82 2.89 -15.85
C SER A 372 3.30 1.47 -15.74
N PHE A 373 2.12 1.19 -16.31
CA PHE A 373 1.47 -0.11 -16.21
C PHE A 373 1.09 -0.63 -17.58
N ALA A 374 1.40 -1.90 -17.84
CA ALA A 374 0.76 -2.66 -18.91
C ALA A 374 -0.71 -2.91 -18.53
N GLU A 375 -1.61 -3.02 -19.52
CA GLU A 375 -3.06 -3.23 -19.29
C GLU A 375 -3.37 -4.42 -18.35
N HIS A 376 -2.53 -5.46 -18.35
CA HIS A 376 -2.67 -6.66 -17.51
C HIS A 376 -2.43 -6.43 -16.00
N ASP A 377 -1.81 -5.31 -15.61
CA ASP A 377 -1.59 -4.92 -14.20
C ASP A 377 -2.67 -3.95 -13.65
N ALA A 378 -3.65 -3.57 -14.47
CA ALA A 378 -4.70 -2.62 -14.09
C ALA A 378 -5.53 -3.06 -12.85
N GLU A 379 -5.66 -4.37 -12.61
CA GLU A 379 -6.41 -4.88 -11.45
C GLU A 379 -5.58 -4.87 -10.15
N ARG A 380 -4.26 -5.11 -10.23
CA ARG A 380 -3.32 -4.89 -9.10
C ARG A 380 -3.40 -3.44 -8.62
N PHE A 381 -3.58 -2.52 -9.56
CA PHE A 381 -3.76 -1.11 -9.29
C PHE A 381 -5.08 -0.77 -8.59
N ARG A 382 -6.07 -1.67 -8.55
CA ARG A 382 -7.39 -1.33 -7.99
C ARG A 382 -7.53 -1.62 -6.50
N PHE A 383 -6.91 -2.69 -6.02
CA PHE A 383 -6.99 -3.12 -4.62
C PHE A 383 -5.70 -2.88 -3.84
N GLY A 384 -4.64 -2.51 -4.57
CA GLY A 384 -3.33 -2.18 -4.05
C GLY A 384 -2.48 -3.38 -3.69
N TRP A 385 -1.22 -3.08 -3.42
CA TRP A 385 -0.13 -4.05 -3.25
C TRP A 385 0.64 -3.83 -1.95
N CYS A 386 0.26 -2.83 -1.15
CA CYS A 386 0.88 -2.54 0.14
C CYS A 386 -0.05 -2.94 1.29
N GLN A 387 0.50 -3.56 2.32
CA GLN A 387 -0.19 -3.87 3.58
C GLN A 387 0.85 -4.00 4.68
N THR A 388 0.52 -3.66 5.93
CA THR A 388 1.42 -3.86 7.05
C THR A 388 1.70 -5.36 7.23
N THR A 389 2.98 -5.72 7.19
CA THR A 389 3.46 -7.07 7.47
C THR A 389 3.84 -7.18 8.94
N GLY A 390 3.30 -8.20 9.64
CA GLY A 390 3.75 -8.58 10.97
C GLY A 390 4.81 -9.69 10.92
N GLU A 391 5.11 -10.28 12.08
CA GLU A 391 5.91 -11.51 12.18
C GLU A 391 5.20 -12.76 11.65
N SER A 392 3.88 -12.67 11.44
CA SER A 392 3.04 -13.82 11.10
C SER A 392 2.11 -13.49 9.94
N VAL A 393 1.92 -14.48 9.07
CA VAL A 393 0.96 -14.42 7.95
C VAL A 393 -0.47 -14.13 8.41
N ARG A 394 -0.78 -14.39 9.70
CA ARG A 394 -2.06 -14.10 10.35
C ARG A 394 -2.45 -12.62 10.34
N THR A 395 -1.49 -11.72 10.16
CA THR A 395 -1.77 -10.28 10.06
C THR A 395 -2.18 -9.86 8.65
N LEU A 396 -2.05 -10.74 7.66
CA LEU A 396 -2.43 -10.45 6.28
C LEU A 396 -3.96 -10.44 6.12
N ARG A 397 -4.42 -9.69 5.12
CA ARG A 397 -5.85 -9.47 4.87
C ARG A 397 -6.53 -10.81 4.58
N HIS A 398 -7.72 -11.00 5.13
CA HIS A 398 -8.57 -12.18 4.89
C HIS A 398 -7.92 -13.53 5.25
N TYR A 399 -6.93 -13.54 6.16
CA TYR A 399 -6.46 -14.79 6.76
C TYR A 399 -7.62 -15.56 7.40
N ARG A 400 -7.72 -16.86 7.10
CA ARG A 400 -8.82 -17.74 7.52
C ARG A 400 -10.21 -17.25 7.08
N GLN A 401 -10.32 -16.67 5.89
CA GLN A 401 -11.59 -16.26 5.31
C GLN A 401 -11.67 -16.65 3.83
N SER A 402 -12.74 -17.36 3.47
CA SER A 402 -13.13 -17.61 2.08
C SER A 402 -13.92 -16.44 1.50
N TRP A 403 -14.26 -16.51 0.21
CA TRP A 403 -15.11 -15.52 -0.46
C TRP A 403 -16.42 -15.27 0.30
N TYR A 404 -17.07 -16.33 0.80
CA TYR A 404 -18.37 -16.22 1.46
C TYR A 404 -18.29 -15.80 2.94
N SER A 405 -17.11 -15.86 3.55
CA SER A 405 -16.84 -15.30 4.89
C SER A 405 -16.37 -13.85 4.81
N ALA A 406 -15.51 -13.52 3.85
CA ALA A 406 -14.92 -12.18 3.70
C ALA A 406 -15.86 -11.18 3.01
N ALA A 407 -16.60 -11.62 2.00
CA ALA A 407 -17.30 -10.73 1.07
C ALA A 407 -18.79 -10.55 1.38
N VAL A 408 -19.22 -10.78 2.63
CA VAL A 408 -20.63 -10.68 3.01
C VAL A 408 -20.84 -9.51 4.00
N PRO A 409 -21.43 -8.38 3.57
CA PRO A 409 -21.98 -8.09 2.23
C PRO A 409 -20.92 -7.57 1.22
N LEU A 410 -21.06 -7.95 -0.06
CA LEU A 410 -20.08 -7.66 -1.11
C LEU A 410 -19.78 -6.15 -1.24
N PRO A 411 -18.52 -5.71 -1.35
CA PRO A 411 -18.22 -4.30 -1.56
C PRO A 411 -18.90 -3.74 -2.82
N PRO A 412 -19.55 -2.56 -2.76
CA PRO A 412 -20.22 -1.97 -3.94
C PRO A 412 -19.28 -1.70 -5.12
N ALA A 413 -18.00 -1.45 -4.86
CA ALA A 413 -16.99 -1.32 -5.91
C ALA A 413 -16.81 -2.64 -6.68
N LEU A 414 -16.76 -3.76 -5.96
CA LEU A 414 -16.57 -5.08 -6.53
C LEU A 414 -17.73 -5.50 -7.43
N ARG A 415 -18.97 -5.20 -7.02
CA ARG A 415 -20.16 -5.43 -7.85
C ARG A 415 -20.12 -4.67 -9.18
N ARG A 416 -19.66 -3.42 -9.18
CA ARG A 416 -19.54 -2.62 -10.42
C ARG A 416 -18.48 -3.21 -11.35
N LEU A 417 -17.37 -3.70 -10.80
CA LEU A 417 -16.33 -4.35 -11.59
C LEU A 417 -16.83 -5.63 -12.25
N GLN A 418 -17.49 -6.51 -11.51
CA GLN A 418 -18.09 -7.73 -12.07
C GLN A 418 -18.98 -7.42 -13.30
N GLN A 419 -19.75 -6.33 -13.24
CA GLN A 419 -20.54 -5.87 -14.39
C GLN A 419 -19.67 -5.41 -15.57
N THR A 420 -18.61 -4.64 -15.31
CA THR A 420 -17.66 -4.21 -16.35
C THR A 420 -17.01 -5.41 -17.05
N TYR A 421 -16.50 -6.40 -16.31
CA TYR A 421 -15.88 -7.60 -16.87
C TYR A 421 -16.86 -8.38 -17.74
N LEU A 422 -18.10 -8.58 -17.26
CA LEU A 422 -19.15 -9.20 -18.04
C LEU A 422 -19.38 -8.46 -19.36
N LEU A 423 -19.59 -7.14 -19.31
CA LEU A 423 -19.95 -6.33 -20.49
C LEU A 423 -18.82 -6.19 -21.51
N GLN A 424 -17.56 -6.31 -21.08
CA GLN A 424 -16.38 -6.23 -21.94
C GLN A 424 -15.91 -7.58 -22.46
N SER A 425 -16.46 -8.68 -21.94
CA SER A 425 -16.04 -10.03 -22.33
C SER A 425 -16.37 -10.40 -23.78
N ASP A 426 -15.54 -11.29 -24.35
CA ASP A 426 -15.80 -11.93 -25.64
C ASP A 426 -17.14 -12.67 -25.66
N LEU A 427 -17.54 -13.22 -24.50
CA LEU A 427 -18.85 -13.84 -24.31
C LEU A 427 -19.97 -12.84 -24.61
N TRP A 428 -19.94 -11.66 -23.99
CA TRP A 428 -20.97 -10.65 -24.18
C TRP A 428 -20.99 -10.10 -25.60
N THR A 429 -19.81 -9.86 -26.18
CA THR A 429 -19.69 -9.42 -27.58
C THR A 429 -20.23 -10.47 -28.55
N THR A 430 -19.94 -11.75 -28.30
CA THR A 430 -20.49 -12.88 -29.09
C THR A 430 -22.01 -12.94 -28.96
N LEU A 431 -22.56 -12.88 -27.74
CA LEU A 431 -24.01 -12.92 -27.53
C LEU A 431 -24.74 -11.77 -28.22
N ARG A 432 -24.15 -10.56 -28.20
CA ARG A 432 -24.69 -9.40 -28.94
C ARG A 432 -24.74 -9.65 -30.44
N SER A 433 -23.70 -10.28 -31.00
CA SER A 433 -23.63 -10.60 -32.42
C SER A 433 -24.67 -11.64 -32.83
N GLU A 434 -24.87 -12.68 -32.03
CA GLU A 434 -25.74 -13.82 -32.36
C GLU A 434 -27.23 -13.52 -32.14
N LEU A 435 -27.57 -12.75 -31.09
CA LEU A 435 -28.96 -12.50 -30.70
C LEU A 435 -29.52 -11.17 -31.22
N GLY A 436 -28.66 -10.24 -31.64
CA GLY A 436 -29.05 -8.86 -31.88
C GLY A 436 -29.62 -8.17 -30.63
N VAL A 437 -30.13 -6.94 -30.80
CA VAL A 437 -30.62 -6.12 -29.67
C VAL A 437 -31.86 -6.73 -29.01
N THR A 438 -32.83 -7.18 -29.81
CA THR A 438 -34.11 -7.72 -29.33
C THR A 438 -33.93 -9.08 -28.65
N GLY A 439 -33.09 -9.96 -29.21
CA GLY A 439 -32.79 -11.26 -28.60
C GLY A 439 -32.02 -11.12 -27.29
N LEU A 440 -31.09 -10.17 -27.19
CA LEU A 440 -30.38 -9.86 -25.96
C LEU A 440 -31.32 -9.30 -24.88
N ALA A 441 -32.25 -8.41 -25.26
CA ALA A 441 -33.26 -7.89 -24.34
C ALA A 441 -34.18 -9.01 -23.80
N ALA A 442 -34.49 -10.02 -24.62
CA ALA A 442 -35.26 -11.19 -24.21
C ALA A 442 -34.45 -12.20 -23.38
N LEU A 443 -33.12 -12.15 -23.41
CA LEU A 443 -32.26 -13.08 -22.67
C LEU A 443 -32.35 -12.89 -21.15
N LEU A 444 -32.36 -11.65 -20.66
CA LEU A 444 -32.41 -11.36 -19.22
C LEU A 444 -33.69 -11.89 -18.54
N PRO A 445 -34.91 -11.68 -19.09
CA PRO A 445 -36.12 -12.31 -18.57
C PRO A 445 -36.06 -13.84 -18.57
N ARG A 446 -35.45 -14.47 -19.59
CA ARG A 446 -35.27 -15.94 -19.65
C ARG A 446 -34.35 -16.44 -18.55
N ILE A 447 -33.21 -15.76 -18.34
CA ILE A 447 -32.28 -16.06 -17.24
C ILE A 447 -33.01 -15.92 -15.90
N ALA A 448 -33.77 -14.83 -15.70
CA ALA A 448 -34.52 -14.62 -14.46
C ALA A 448 -35.55 -15.74 -14.22
N LYS A 449 -36.37 -16.08 -15.24
CA LYS A 449 -37.34 -17.18 -15.16
C LYS A 449 -36.67 -18.50 -14.80
N ARG A 450 -35.56 -18.83 -15.47
CA ARG A 450 -34.77 -20.03 -15.18
C ARG A 450 -34.21 -20.02 -13.76
N TRP A 451 -33.64 -18.90 -13.33
CA TRP A 451 -33.07 -18.74 -11.98
C TRP A 451 -34.12 -18.98 -10.89
N PHE A 452 -35.33 -18.44 -11.06
CA PHE A 452 -36.44 -18.72 -10.14
C PHE A 452 -36.86 -20.20 -10.14
N GLY A 453 -36.85 -20.86 -11.31
CA GLY A 453 -37.11 -22.31 -11.40
C GLY A 453 -36.06 -23.14 -10.65
N LEU A 454 -34.77 -22.80 -10.80
CA LEU A 454 -33.66 -23.52 -10.15
C LEU A 454 -33.63 -23.36 -8.62
N ARG A 455 -34.34 -22.37 -8.05
CA ARG A 455 -34.40 -22.16 -6.59
C ARG A 455 -35.03 -23.31 -5.82
N GLN A 456 -35.87 -24.12 -6.47
CA GLN A 456 -36.47 -25.31 -5.85
C GLN A 456 -35.42 -26.42 -5.71
N SER A 457 -34.60 -26.63 -6.73
CA SER A 457 -33.53 -27.64 -6.73
C SER A 457 -32.51 -27.40 -5.61
N THR A 458 -32.26 -26.15 -5.23
CA THR A 458 -31.30 -25.80 -4.15
C THR A 458 -31.95 -25.55 -2.78
N ALA A 459 -33.21 -25.94 -2.58
CA ALA A 459 -33.97 -25.66 -1.34
C ALA A 459 -33.29 -26.21 -0.08
N LEU A 460 -32.70 -27.41 -0.14
CA LEU A 460 -31.98 -28.02 0.99
C LEU A 460 -30.79 -27.18 1.43
N TYR A 461 -30.01 -26.65 0.50
CA TYR A 461 -28.87 -25.78 0.80
C TYR A 461 -29.32 -24.42 1.32
N ARG A 462 -30.37 -23.83 0.73
CA ARG A 462 -30.92 -22.54 1.17
C ARG A 462 -31.48 -22.53 2.59
N ARG A 463 -31.83 -23.69 3.14
CA ARG A 463 -32.32 -23.84 4.53
C ARG A 463 -31.20 -24.00 5.55
N ARG A 464 -29.94 -24.20 5.11
CA ARG A 464 -28.77 -24.24 6.00
C ARG A 464 -28.48 -22.85 6.56
N GLN A 465 -27.66 -22.81 7.61
CA GLN A 465 -27.24 -21.55 8.23
C GLN A 465 -26.45 -20.67 7.25
N PRO A 466 -26.43 -19.33 7.45
CA PRO A 466 -25.58 -18.44 6.65
C PRO A 466 -24.13 -18.94 6.59
N PRO A 467 -23.43 -18.81 5.45
CA PRO A 467 -23.79 -18.07 4.24
C PRO A 467 -24.48 -18.90 3.14
N TRP A 468 -24.93 -20.13 3.42
CA TRP A 468 -25.52 -21.02 2.41
C TRP A 468 -26.68 -20.48 1.57
N PRO A 469 -27.60 -19.65 2.11
CA PRO A 469 -28.61 -19.00 1.28
C PRO A 469 -28.02 -18.13 0.16
N THR A 470 -26.85 -17.52 0.41
CA THR A 470 -26.09 -16.73 -0.56
C THR A 470 -25.39 -17.64 -1.57
N ILE A 471 -24.69 -18.68 -1.10
CA ILE A 471 -24.00 -19.66 -1.97
C ILE A 471 -24.99 -20.27 -2.96
N ALA A 472 -26.09 -20.85 -2.45
CA ALA A 472 -27.11 -21.50 -3.28
C ALA A 472 -27.73 -20.53 -4.29
N ARG A 473 -27.94 -19.27 -3.90
CA ARG A 473 -28.45 -18.21 -4.77
C ARG A 473 -27.50 -17.92 -5.92
N ASP A 474 -26.21 -17.75 -5.62
CA ASP A 474 -25.18 -17.36 -6.58
C ASP A 474 -24.92 -18.49 -7.60
N PHE A 475 -24.79 -19.73 -7.14
CA PHE A 475 -24.66 -20.90 -8.04
C PHE A 475 -25.90 -21.13 -8.91
N SER A 476 -27.11 -20.92 -8.35
CA SER A 476 -28.33 -20.95 -9.16
C SER A 476 -28.33 -19.87 -10.24
N LEU A 477 -27.77 -18.69 -9.96
CA LEU A 477 -27.67 -17.60 -10.93
C LEU A 477 -26.64 -17.93 -12.02
N PHE A 478 -25.48 -18.46 -11.66
CA PHE A 478 -24.46 -18.93 -12.60
C PHE A 478 -25.02 -20.01 -13.54
N ALA A 479 -25.65 -21.05 -12.99
CA ALA A 479 -26.26 -22.11 -13.79
C ALA A 479 -27.42 -21.62 -14.66
N ALA A 480 -28.21 -20.65 -14.20
CA ALA A 480 -29.27 -20.05 -15.01
C ALA A 480 -28.69 -19.24 -16.18
N GLY A 481 -27.71 -18.38 -15.92
CA GLY A 481 -27.04 -17.57 -16.94
C GLY A 481 -26.35 -18.45 -17.98
N TYR A 482 -25.49 -19.35 -17.53
CA TYR A 482 -24.79 -20.30 -18.39
C TYR A 482 -25.75 -21.20 -19.17
N GLY A 483 -26.81 -21.70 -18.53
CA GLY A 483 -27.79 -22.57 -19.19
C GLY A 483 -28.50 -21.92 -20.37
N GLU A 484 -28.80 -20.62 -20.31
CA GLU A 484 -29.37 -19.88 -21.45
C GLU A 484 -28.31 -19.58 -22.51
N ILE A 485 -27.08 -19.25 -22.12
CA ILE A 485 -25.96 -19.05 -23.04
C ILE A 485 -25.67 -20.35 -23.82
N ARG A 486 -25.67 -21.49 -23.13
CA ARG A 486 -25.50 -22.84 -23.70
C ARG A 486 -26.57 -23.16 -24.74
N ARG A 487 -27.81 -22.71 -24.55
CA ARG A 487 -28.90 -22.86 -25.54
C ARG A 487 -28.66 -22.04 -26.80
N VAL A 488 -28.03 -20.87 -26.67
CA VAL A 488 -27.76 -19.97 -27.80
C VAL A 488 -26.53 -20.39 -28.58
N LEU A 489 -25.43 -20.71 -27.89
CA LEU A 489 -24.11 -20.91 -28.52
C LEU A 489 -23.71 -22.39 -28.66
N GLY A 490 -24.47 -23.31 -28.07
CA GLY A 490 -24.06 -24.70 -27.89
C GLY A 490 -23.03 -24.87 -26.77
N GLN A 491 -22.93 -26.08 -26.21
CA GLN A 491 -22.14 -26.36 -25.00
C GLN A 491 -20.65 -26.03 -25.14
N LYS A 492 -19.99 -26.49 -26.21
CA LYS A 492 -18.54 -26.31 -26.38
C LYS A 492 -18.14 -24.83 -26.42
N ARG A 493 -18.82 -24.02 -27.24
CA ARG A 493 -18.53 -22.58 -27.40
C ARG A 493 -18.96 -21.79 -26.16
N ALA A 494 -20.13 -22.10 -25.59
CA ALA A 494 -20.59 -21.48 -24.35
C ALA A 494 -19.61 -21.74 -23.19
N LEU A 495 -19.16 -22.98 -23.01
CA LEU A 495 -18.23 -23.35 -21.94
C LEU A 495 -16.92 -22.58 -22.07
N ALA A 496 -16.31 -22.56 -23.27
CA ALA A 496 -15.06 -21.85 -23.49
C ALA A 496 -15.15 -20.35 -23.18
N LEU A 497 -16.18 -19.67 -23.71
CA LEU A 497 -16.37 -18.23 -23.51
C LEU A 497 -16.77 -17.89 -22.07
N TYR A 498 -17.64 -18.69 -21.45
CA TYR A 498 -18.06 -18.50 -20.07
C TYR A 498 -16.92 -18.74 -19.08
N ARG A 499 -16.13 -19.80 -19.28
CA ARG A 499 -14.94 -20.09 -18.47
C ARG A 499 -13.94 -18.95 -18.52
N ARG A 500 -13.63 -18.40 -19.70
CA ARG A 500 -12.74 -17.24 -19.85
C ARG A 500 -13.27 -16.03 -19.07
N MET A 501 -14.51 -15.64 -19.32
CA MET A 501 -15.15 -14.52 -18.61
C MET A 501 -15.18 -14.73 -17.09
N PHE A 502 -15.47 -15.95 -16.63
CA PHE A 502 -15.48 -16.30 -15.22
C PHE A 502 -14.10 -16.15 -14.61
N LEU A 503 -13.06 -16.72 -15.23
CA LEU A 503 -11.68 -16.63 -14.73
C LEU A 503 -11.14 -15.20 -14.74
N ASP A 504 -11.48 -14.38 -15.73
CA ASP A 504 -11.10 -12.96 -15.76
C ASP A 504 -11.72 -12.20 -14.57
N SER A 505 -13.02 -12.38 -14.32
CA SER A 505 -13.68 -11.79 -13.14
C SER A 505 -13.12 -12.35 -11.84
N ALA A 506 -12.88 -13.66 -11.79
CA ALA A 506 -12.41 -14.36 -10.61
C ALA A 506 -10.98 -13.95 -10.23
N ARG A 507 -10.10 -13.71 -11.19
CA ARG A 507 -8.76 -13.16 -10.96
C ARG A 507 -8.82 -11.81 -10.25
N MET A 508 -9.70 -10.93 -10.71
CA MET A 508 -9.97 -9.64 -10.09
C MET A 508 -10.52 -9.80 -8.66
N GLU A 509 -11.47 -10.73 -8.45
CA GLU A 509 -12.03 -11.03 -7.13
C GLU A 509 -11.01 -11.61 -6.15
N MET A 510 -10.16 -12.52 -6.62
CA MET A 510 -9.09 -13.11 -5.82
C MET A 510 -7.99 -12.09 -5.49
N ARG A 511 -7.74 -11.08 -6.33
CA ARG A 511 -6.86 -9.94 -6.00
C ARG A 511 -7.45 -9.03 -4.91
N TRP A 512 -8.78 -9.00 -4.77
CA TRP A 512 -9.44 -8.34 -3.63
C TRP A 512 -9.51 -9.25 -2.39
N LEU A 513 -9.61 -10.57 -2.56
CA LEU A 513 -9.68 -11.50 -1.43
C LEU A 513 -8.29 -11.77 -0.84
N TRP A 514 -7.30 -12.12 -1.65
CA TRP A 514 -5.97 -12.45 -1.17
C TRP A 514 -5.03 -11.24 -1.24
N PRO A 515 -4.02 -11.16 -0.35
CA PRO A 515 -2.98 -10.14 -0.42
C PRO A 515 -2.16 -10.25 -1.70
N ASP A 516 -1.41 -9.20 -2.05
CA ASP A 516 -0.46 -9.30 -3.16
C ASP A 516 0.61 -10.37 -2.84
N PRO A 517 0.94 -11.28 -3.79
CA PRO A 517 1.89 -12.37 -3.54
C PRO A 517 3.24 -11.93 -3.00
N GLU A 518 3.72 -10.73 -3.36
CA GLU A 518 5.01 -10.25 -2.90
C GLU A 518 5.07 -10.02 -1.39
N LEU A 519 3.94 -9.77 -0.74
CA LEU A 519 3.87 -9.62 0.71
C LEU A 519 4.22 -10.92 1.44
N PHE A 520 3.95 -12.08 0.84
CA PHE A 520 4.33 -13.38 1.40
C PHE A 520 5.84 -13.60 1.35
N ALA A 521 6.48 -13.15 0.27
CA ALA A 521 7.94 -13.21 0.11
C ALA A 521 8.71 -12.34 1.12
N LEU A 522 8.02 -11.46 1.85
CA LEU A 522 8.60 -10.57 2.86
C LEU A 522 8.49 -11.13 4.29
N LEU A 523 7.74 -12.21 4.50
CA LEU A 523 7.61 -12.83 5.80
C LEU A 523 8.88 -13.64 6.14
N PRO A 524 9.15 -13.88 7.44
CA PRO A 524 10.36 -14.59 7.87
C PRO A 524 10.54 -15.98 7.24
N ASP A 525 9.44 -16.70 7.02
CA ASP A 525 9.38 -17.96 6.29
C ASP A 525 8.27 -17.89 5.23
N PRO A 526 8.60 -17.50 3.98
CA PRO A 526 7.62 -17.37 2.90
C PRO A 526 6.91 -18.68 2.55
N VAL A 527 7.63 -19.81 2.64
CA VAL A 527 7.10 -21.14 2.33
C VAL A 527 6.03 -21.51 3.36
N ALA A 528 6.39 -21.48 4.65
CA ALA A 528 5.45 -21.77 5.72
C ALA A 528 4.28 -20.78 5.73
N ALA A 529 4.52 -19.51 5.40
CA ALA A 529 3.46 -18.51 5.31
C ALA A 529 2.40 -18.84 4.25
N VAL A 530 2.81 -19.23 3.03
CA VAL A 530 1.85 -19.62 1.98
C VAL A 530 1.10 -20.88 2.38
N GLN A 531 1.78 -21.88 2.94
CA GLN A 531 1.16 -23.12 3.41
C GLN A 531 0.15 -22.86 4.55
N ASP A 532 0.51 -22.05 5.56
CA ASP A 532 -0.39 -21.67 6.67
C ASP A 532 -1.60 -20.87 6.16
N TYR A 533 -1.37 -19.88 5.29
CA TYR A 533 -2.48 -19.10 4.72
C TYR A 533 -3.44 -19.96 3.90
N TRP A 534 -2.90 -20.85 3.06
CA TRP A 534 -3.70 -21.80 2.27
C TRP A 534 -4.47 -22.77 3.17
N SER A 535 -3.81 -23.36 4.17
CA SER A 535 -4.48 -24.25 5.14
C SER A 535 -5.58 -23.51 5.89
N ALA A 536 -5.33 -22.30 6.37
CA ALA A 536 -6.33 -21.50 7.08
C ALA A 536 -7.51 -21.11 6.17
N TYR A 537 -7.27 -20.82 4.89
CA TYR A 537 -8.33 -20.62 3.91
C TYR A 537 -9.20 -21.88 3.74
N LEU A 538 -8.56 -23.06 3.66
CA LEU A 538 -9.25 -24.34 3.59
C LEU A 538 -10.03 -24.66 4.87
N ASP A 539 -9.51 -24.31 6.05
CA ASP A 539 -10.21 -24.46 7.33
C ASP A 539 -11.53 -23.67 7.36
N ASP A 540 -11.56 -22.47 6.78
CA ASP A 540 -12.81 -21.69 6.66
C ASP A 540 -13.78 -22.36 5.69
N CYS A 541 -13.31 -22.82 4.53
CA CYS A 541 -14.14 -23.56 3.57
C CYS A 541 -14.75 -24.84 4.18
N GLU A 542 -13.96 -25.58 4.97
CA GLU A 542 -14.40 -26.77 5.70
C GLU A 542 -15.41 -26.43 6.80
N ALA A 543 -15.16 -25.38 7.59
CA ALA A 543 -16.09 -24.89 8.62
C ALA A 543 -17.44 -24.44 8.04
N LEU A 544 -17.45 -23.88 6.82
CA LEU A 544 -18.66 -23.55 6.09
C LEU A 544 -19.38 -24.79 5.52
N GLY A 545 -18.73 -25.95 5.51
CA GLY A 545 -19.22 -27.20 4.90
C GLY A 545 -19.20 -27.21 3.37
N VAL A 546 -18.36 -26.35 2.78
CA VAL A 546 -18.25 -26.21 1.32
C VAL A 546 -17.44 -27.35 0.70
N LEU A 547 -16.48 -27.89 1.45
CA LEU A 547 -15.61 -29.00 1.06
C LEU A 547 -15.07 -29.69 2.30
N GLU A 548 -14.52 -30.89 2.12
CA GLU A 548 -13.77 -31.62 3.15
C GLU A 548 -12.29 -31.65 2.78
N VAL A 549 -11.41 -31.55 3.79
CA VAL A 549 -9.96 -31.42 3.59
C VAL A 549 -9.25 -32.54 4.34
N ARG A 550 -8.52 -33.37 3.60
CA ARG A 550 -7.51 -34.26 4.19
C ARG A 550 -6.12 -33.67 3.99
N ARG A 551 -5.33 -33.65 5.06
CA ARG A 551 -3.98 -33.06 5.08
C ARG A 551 -2.99 -34.17 5.39
N ASP A 552 -1.91 -34.24 4.60
CA ASP A 552 -0.79 -35.16 4.81
C ASP A 552 0.52 -34.43 4.47
N GLY A 553 1.18 -33.89 5.50
CA GLY A 553 2.32 -32.99 5.35
C GLY A 553 1.99 -31.79 4.45
N ASP A 554 2.74 -31.65 3.36
CA ASP A 554 2.60 -30.58 2.37
C ASP A 554 1.52 -30.84 1.31
N THR A 555 0.77 -31.95 1.45
CA THR A 555 -0.26 -32.38 0.50
C THR A 555 -1.66 -32.20 1.07
N PHE A 556 -2.55 -31.64 0.26
CA PHE A 556 -3.94 -31.37 0.57
C PHE A 556 -4.83 -32.10 -0.43
N GLN A 557 -5.78 -32.88 0.08
CA GLN A 557 -6.79 -33.57 -0.74
C GLN A 557 -8.16 -33.00 -0.41
N LEU A 558 -8.79 -32.41 -1.41
CA LEU A 558 -10.10 -31.78 -1.33
C LEU A 558 -11.17 -32.74 -1.83
N HIS A 559 -12.18 -32.99 -1.01
CA HIS A 559 -13.30 -33.89 -1.29
C HIS A 559 -14.64 -33.21 -1.04
N ASN A 560 -15.74 -33.87 -1.46
CA ASN A 560 -17.12 -33.45 -1.19
C ASN A 560 -17.38 -31.97 -1.51
N CYS A 561 -16.89 -31.51 -2.67
CA CYS A 561 -16.98 -30.12 -3.10
C CYS A 561 -18.44 -29.73 -3.40
N ALA A 562 -19.05 -28.98 -2.49
CA ALA A 562 -20.43 -28.54 -2.62
C ALA A 562 -20.68 -27.67 -3.87
N TYR A 563 -19.67 -26.93 -4.34
CA TYR A 563 -19.76 -26.14 -5.57
C TYR A 563 -20.00 -27.03 -6.80
N ALA A 564 -19.25 -28.12 -6.93
CA ALA A 564 -19.42 -29.10 -8.01
C ALA A 564 -20.75 -29.85 -7.88
N ILE A 565 -21.14 -30.25 -6.67
CA ILE A 565 -22.43 -30.90 -6.40
C ILE A 565 -23.58 -29.98 -6.81
N LEU A 566 -23.51 -28.69 -6.50
CA LEU A 566 -24.52 -27.71 -6.91
C LEU A 566 -24.59 -27.57 -8.43
N PHE A 567 -23.46 -27.52 -9.15
CA PHE A 567 -23.49 -27.44 -10.61
C PHE A 567 -24.07 -28.70 -11.26
N HIS A 568 -23.78 -29.89 -10.74
CA HIS A 568 -24.43 -31.14 -11.15
C HIS A 568 -25.95 -31.08 -10.93
N LEU A 569 -26.38 -30.73 -9.71
CA LEU A 569 -27.79 -30.61 -9.33
C LEU A 569 -28.56 -29.58 -10.20
N LEU A 570 -27.86 -28.55 -10.68
CA LEU A 570 -28.41 -27.49 -11.52
C LEU A 570 -28.30 -27.79 -13.03
N GLY A 571 -27.83 -28.99 -13.41
CA GLY A 571 -27.76 -29.46 -14.80
C GLY A 571 -26.65 -28.81 -15.64
N CYS A 572 -25.56 -28.40 -14.99
CA CYS A 572 -24.38 -27.80 -15.60
C CYS A 572 -23.07 -28.46 -15.07
N PRO A 573 -22.94 -29.80 -15.09
CA PRO A 573 -21.79 -30.52 -14.53
C PRO A 573 -20.45 -30.08 -15.15
N GLU A 574 -20.45 -29.60 -16.39
CA GLU A 574 -19.26 -29.08 -17.07
C GLU A 574 -18.65 -27.81 -16.42
N LEU A 575 -19.36 -27.18 -15.48
CA LEU A 575 -18.87 -26.04 -14.71
C LEU A 575 -18.19 -26.44 -13.38
N SER A 576 -18.20 -27.73 -13.02
CA SER A 576 -17.76 -28.22 -11.70
C SER A 576 -16.31 -27.86 -11.35
N GLY A 577 -15.43 -27.75 -12.36
CA GLY A 577 -14.03 -27.38 -12.17
C GLY A 577 -13.76 -25.88 -11.98
N LEU A 578 -14.70 -24.98 -12.28
CA LEU A 578 -14.42 -23.54 -12.39
C LEU A 578 -13.83 -22.92 -11.12
N VAL A 579 -14.34 -23.31 -9.95
CA VAL A 579 -13.84 -22.76 -8.67
C VAL A 579 -12.43 -23.28 -8.37
N ARG A 580 -12.15 -24.56 -8.65
CA ARG A 580 -10.81 -25.15 -8.49
C ARG A 580 -9.80 -24.48 -9.40
N GLU A 581 -10.19 -24.14 -10.63
CA GLU A 581 -9.32 -23.44 -11.56
C GLU A 581 -8.96 -22.03 -11.07
N MET A 582 -9.95 -21.29 -10.55
CA MET A 582 -9.72 -19.98 -9.94
C MET A 582 -8.74 -20.07 -8.77
N GLU A 583 -8.96 -21.01 -7.83
CA GLU A 583 -8.09 -21.21 -6.67
C GLU A 583 -6.67 -21.58 -7.09
N ARG A 584 -6.53 -22.49 -8.07
CA ARG A 584 -5.23 -22.88 -8.62
C ARG A 584 -4.48 -21.69 -9.19
N GLU A 585 -5.15 -20.83 -9.96
CA GLU A 585 -4.52 -19.65 -10.53
C GLU A 585 -4.02 -18.69 -9.45
N ALA A 586 -4.84 -18.43 -8.43
CA ALA A 586 -4.48 -17.56 -7.31
C ALA A 586 -3.31 -18.16 -6.49
N LEU A 587 -3.38 -19.45 -6.17
CA LEU A 587 -2.35 -20.15 -5.38
C LEU A 587 -1.04 -20.25 -6.14
N SER A 588 -1.08 -20.43 -7.47
CA SER A 588 0.10 -20.40 -8.33
C SER A 588 0.87 -19.09 -8.20
N GLY A 589 0.16 -17.96 -8.05
CA GLY A 589 0.76 -16.66 -7.82
C GLY A 589 1.51 -16.57 -6.49
N LEU A 590 0.89 -17.06 -5.41
CA LEU A 590 1.50 -17.13 -4.08
C LEU A 590 2.71 -18.07 -4.05
N ALA A 591 2.53 -19.28 -4.58
CA ALA A 591 3.57 -20.31 -4.64
C ALA A 591 4.81 -19.80 -5.37
N ARG A 592 4.63 -19.18 -6.55
CA ARG A 592 5.74 -18.58 -7.31
C ARG A 592 6.48 -17.51 -6.52
N ALA A 593 5.76 -16.63 -5.81
CA ALA A 593 6.38 -15.55 -5.04
C ALA A 593 7.16 -16.08 -3.82
N ALA A 594 6.72 -17.18 -3.22
CA ALA A 594 7.36 -17.82 -2.08
C ALA A 594 8.45 -18.86 -2.45
N GLY A 595 8.65 -19.15 -3.74
CA GLY A 595 9.59 -20.20 -4.17
C GLY A 595 9.09 -21.63 -3.91
N LEU A 596 7.77 -21.85 -4.02
CA LEU A 596 7.13 -23.16 -3.91
C LEU A 596 6.86 -23.73 -5.31
N ASP A 597 7.10 -25.03 -5.45
CA ASP A 597 6.57 -25.84 -6.53
C ASP A 597 5.13 -26.25 -6.19
N LEU A 598 4.23 -26.04 -7.14
CA LEU A 598 2.80 -26.31 -7.00
C LEU A 598 2.40 -27.41 -7.97
N GLU A 599 2.21 -28.61 -7.43
CA GLU A 599 1.55 -29.71 -8.13
C GLU A 599 0.05 -29.62 -7.84
N TRP A 600 -0.78 -29.59 -8.90
CA TRP A 600 -2.24 -29.48 -8.76
C TRP A 600 -2.95 -30.39 -9.77
N HIS A 601 -3.70 -31.36 -9.26
CA HIS A 601 -4.55 -32.27 -10.03
C HIS A 601 -6.01 -32.09 -9.64
N THR A 602 -6.89 -31.80 -10.61
CA THR A 602 -8.35 -31.62 -10.37
C THR A 602 -9.12 -32.81 -10.97
N GLY A 603 -10.06 -33.38 -10.20
CA GLY A 603 -11.01 -34.38 -10.69
C GLY A 603 -12.30 -33.78 -11.25
N GLU A 604 -13.13 -34.60 -11.91
CA GLU A 604 -14.36 -34.15 -12.58
C GLU A 604 -15.44 -33.64 -11.60
N ASP A 605 -15.45 -34.16 -10.37
CA ASP A 605 -16.40 -33.80 -9.32
C ASP A 605 -15.93 -32.64 -8.41
N GLY A 606 -14.94 -31.87 -8.87
CA GLY A 606 -14.36 -30.75 -8.12
C GLY A 606 -13.46 -31.18 -6.95
N THR A 607 -13.08 -32.47 -6.90
CA THR A 607 -11.99 -32.97 -6.07
C THR A 607 -10.66 -32.40 -6.54
N ALA A 608 -9.71 -32.26 -5.65
CA ALA A 608 -8.36 -31.83 -6.02
C ALA A 608 -7.30 -32.43 -5.10
N GLU A 609 -6.15 -32.75 -5.67
CA GLU A 609 -4.92 -33.09 -4.95
C GLU A 609 -3.89 -32.01 -5.23
N ILE A 610 -3.36 -31.43 -4.15
CA ILE A 610 -2.55 -30.21 -4.18
C ILE A 610 -1.33 -30.46 -3.31
N SER A 611 -0.14 -30.30 -3.87
CA SER A 611 1.12 -30.45 -3.14
C SER A 611 1.93 -29.16 -3.28
N LEU A 612 2.30 -28.58 -2.14
CA LEU A 612 3.05 -27.33 -2.02
C LEU A 612 4.44 -27.61 -1.45
N ARG A 613 5.41 -27.88 -2.31
CA ARG A 613 6.77 -28.25 -1.90
C ARG A 613 7.74 -27.10 -2.11
N PRO A 614 8.77 -26.93 -1.27
CA PRO A 614 9.87 -26.00 -1.56
C PRO A 614 10.49 -26.31 -2.94
N LEU A 615 10.79 -25.30 -3.74
CA LEU A 615 11.65 -25.51 -4.91
C LEU A 615 12.97 -26.09 -4.43
N ARG A 616 13.36 -27.27 -4.95
CA ARG A 616 14.71 -27.77 -4.75
C ARG A 616 15.68 -26.77 -5.38
N ALA A 617 16.66 -26.30 -4.61
CA ALA A 617 17.78 -25.59 -5.22
C ALA A 617 18.37 -26.49 -6.32
N PRO A 618 18.75 -25.94 -7.49
CA PRO A 618 19.50 -26.74 -8.45
C PRO A 618 20.74 -27.28 -7.71
N LEU A 619 20.90 -28.60 -7.69
CA LEU A 619 22.13 -29.23 -7.26
C LEU A 619 23.28 -28.50 -7.96
N GLU A 620 24.18 -27.90 -7.19
CA GLU A 620 25.49 -27.56 -7.73
C GLU A 620 26.01 -28.84 -8.37
N VAL A 621 26.08 -28.85 -9.70
CA VAL A 621 26.76 -29.90 -10.43
C VAL A 621 28.20 -29.81 -9.94
N GLU A 622 28.59 -30.74 -9.08
CA GLU A 622 29.99 -31.00 -8.78
C GLU A 622 30.72 -31.00 -10.12
N ALA A 623 31.62 -30.03 -10.29
CA ALA A 623 32.50 -29.95 -11.44
C ALA A 623 33.36 -31.21 -11.44
N ALA A 624 32.88 -32.25 -12.12
CA ALA A 624 33.69 -33.40 -12.50
C ALA A 624 34.89 -32.86 -13.28
N GLY A 625 36.08 -33.13 -12.72
CA GLY A 625 37.32 -32.52 -13.11
C GLY A 625 37.59 -32.55 -14.61
N VAL A 626 37.85 -31.37 -15.16
CA VAL A 626 38.69 -31.22 -16.34
C VAL A 626 39.85 -30.32 -15.91
N SER A 627 41.00 -30.96 -15.70
CA SER A 627 42.26 -30.28 -15.44
C SER A 627 42.65 -29.44 -16.66
N TRP A 628 42.76 -28.13 -16.49
CA TRP A 628 43.50 -27.30 -17.45
C TRP A 628 44.89 -27.08 -16.89
N SER A 629 45.86 -27.73 -17.52
CA SER A 629 47.29 -27.54 -17.26
C SER A 629 47.74 -26.13 -17.65
N THR A 630 48.65 -25.62 -16.86
CA THR A 630 49.36 -24.34 -16.93
C THR A 630 50.12 -24.06 -18.25
N ALA A 631 49.91 -22.86 -18.81
CA ALA A 631 50.87 -21.87 -19.38
C ALA A 631 51.83 -22.28 -20.55
N PRO A 632 52.42 -21.35 -21.36
CA PRO A 632 52.65 -19.92 -21.08
C PRO A 632 52.43 -18.89 -22.23
N CYS A 633 52.56 -17.63 -21.82
CA CYS A 633 52.55 -16.38 -22.59
C CYS A 633 53.61 -16.27 -23.70
N LEU A 634 53.34 -15.42 -24.71
CA LEU A 634 54.21 -14.63 -25.62
C LEU A 634 53.25 -13.99 -26.67
N GLY A 635 53.27 -12.74 -27.13
CA GLY A 635 54.08 -11.54 -26.96
C GLY A 635 53.55 -10.47 -27.96
N ASN A 636 53.77 -9.19 -27.60
CA ASN A 636 53.68 -7.91 -28.32
C ASN A 636 53.42 -7.85 -29.85
N GLY A 637 52.76 -6.76 -30.30
CA GLY A 637 53.00 -6.20 -31.64
C GLY A 637 52.02 -5.15 -32.16
N SER A 638 52.47 -3.89 -32.18
CA SER A 638 51.87 -2.65 -32.69
C SER A 638 51.28 -2.63 -34.12
N ALA A 639 50.24 -1.79 -34.28
CA ALA A 639 49.94 -0.78 -35.32
C ALA A 639 50.19 -1.07 -36.83
N VAL A 640 49.22 -0.70 -37.68
CA VAL A 640 49.36 0.24 -38.83
C VAL A 640 47.98 0.53 -39.46
N GLN A 641 47.80 1.80 -39.86
CA GLN A 641 46.66 2.38 -40.57
C GLN A 641 46.57 1.93 -42.04
N SER A 642 45.36 1.83 -42.59
CA SER A 642 44.99 2.46 -43.88
C SER A 642 43.51 2.22 -44.25
N ARG A 643 42.75 3.31 -44.37
CA ARG A 643 41.56 3.47 -45.25
C ARG A 643 42.05 3.84 -46.67
N PRO A 644 41.21 4.05 -47.71
CA PRO A 644 39.79 3.71 -47.95
C PRO A 644 39.54 3.12 -49.37
N THR A 645 38.30 2.73 -49.71
CA THR A 645 37.74 3.03 -51.05
C THR A 645 36.22 3.01 -51.07
N VAL A 646 35.66 4.02 -51.73
CA VAL A 646 34.26 4.28 -52.06
C VAL A 646 34.02 3.82 -53.50
N ALA A 647 32.87 3.24 -53.80
CA ALA A 647 32.27 3.28 -55.14
C ALA A 647 30.73 3.17 -55.07
N SER A 648 30.08 4.28 -55.42
CA SER A 648 28.67 4.42 -55.83
C SER A 648 28.48 3.93 -57.27
N ALA A 649 27.36 3.31 -57.64
CA ALA A 649 26.18 3.87 -58.36
C ALA A 649 25.74 2.73 -59.33
N THR A 650 24.48 2.41 -59.65
CA THR A 650 23.31 3.09 -60.25
C THR A 650 22.16 2.04 -60.21
N GLY A 651 20.86 2.24 -60.41
CA GLY A 651 19.99 3.28 -60.96
C GLY A 651 18.70 2.57 -61.45
N GLY A 652 17.52 3.15 -61.23
CA GLY A 652 16.21 2.61 -61.62
C GLY A 652 15.08 3.16 -60.78
#